data_AF-A0A953S7S9-F1
#
_entry.id   AF-A0A953S7S9-F1
#
_cell.length_a   1.000
_cell.length_b   1.000
_cell.length_c   1.000
_cell.angle_alpha   90.00
_cell.angle_beta   90.00
_cell.angle_gamma   90.00
#
_symmetry.space_group_name_H-M   'P 1'
#
loop_
_entity.id
_entity.type
_entity.pdbx_description
1 polymer ?
#
loop_
_entity_poly.entity_id
_entity_poly.type
_entity_poly.pdbx_seq_one_letter_code
_entity_poly.pdbx_strand_id
1 'polypeptide(L)'
;MTNQDFDRLVNSIRDDAPDAEVARAAADRVRERLGAGNGPDELCAQFRADFDVYRAGKLAEGRRMLLEDHLHSCVACRREYSGAKNVMVMPTRPRPATRRLGWAAAAAVLIGALAISGYALSPQIDRAMAPSGPRGTVASVAGTLVLVSESATMPLALGAAISEGQEIRTGKGSRAVIRLRDGSLVEMAERSDLQLTERWSGKTIRLARGSVMVEAAKQHRGRLEVATPDSLVSVKGTIFGVTWGLKGSRVSVVQGEVKVDHGGLSKLLHRGEQSATDQSMALTTVATDISWSQNASQYLAMLGDLAAIQKQIDQIPPPSLRYASTLLQRVPPATAVVASIPNLSQTLAQVTQIFDDRAAQSASFATWWKGTQGQGIRQAVDHARAVSDYLGDEILLAAPVNGPPIVLAEVRRTGLDAYLTQIGVTGPRAFDGNLVVLGATAVPPIGQFPASPLGAKLLASYQNGAGLLLAANMEQIIVEQNKANNVPTTNVPNPAAIVGFDNLRFVVAESKTSSTSPLNTASFTFSSARHGLASWLATPGPMGSLDFVSPRASFATAFVTRDPRQLLSELIAAAGPQFAEGLNTIQQTAGFSPLDDVAGSLGGEATIAVDGPLLPIPSWKVAVEVDNPSRLEWAIEQMVASMQRNAPQSGVALTNETVNGRTFYTLTIAKMPVQYVFVDGYLLLAPNRGLLTSAIDGRTSGQTLPRSTTFRAQLPIDTHTDFSAIAYYNLGSAVGPIVDQLNASGLLTPDQQKQISSLTANRAPTLVYAYGSTDQILVGSRNSIAGMGLDALSSLGLGSAVGPLVRTLSLAPQ
;
A
#
# COMPACT_ATOMS: atom_id res chain seq x y z
N MET A 1 15.93 39.00 51.44
CA MET A 1 16.08 37.60 51.00
C MET A 1 16.80 37.64 49.66
N THR A 2 17.96 37.00 49.53
CA THR A 2 18.68 36.96 48.25
C THR A 2 18.06 35.89 47.34
N ASN A 3 18.27 35.97 46.02
CA ASN A 3 17.77 34.94 45.07
C ASN A 3 18.25 33.53 45.47
N GLN A 4 19.45 33.42 46.03
CA GLN A 4 19.97 32.14 46.54
C GLN A 4 19.25 31.62 47.78
N ASP A 5 18.69 32.51 48.61
CA ASP A 5 17.88 32.12 49.77
C ASP A 5 16.47 31.72 49.35
N PHE A 6 15.92 32.36 48.32
CA PHE A 6 14.66 31.95 47.69
C PHE A 6 14.80 30.59 47.00
N ASP A 7 15.86 30.36 46.23
CA ASP A 7 16.12 29.07 45.59
C ASP A 7 16.35 27.96 46.64
N ARG A 8 17.01 28.26 47.76
CA ARG A 8 17.14 27.30 48.88
C ARG A 8 15.80 26.98 49.52
N LEU A 9 14.92 27.97 49.70
CA LEU A 9 13.59 27.78 50.27
C LEU A 9 12.68 26.98 49.32
N VAL A 10 12.74 27.28 48.02
CA VAL A 10 11.99 26.56 46.99
C VAL A 10 12.46 25.11 46.88
N ASN A 11 13.78 24.88 46.97
CA ASN A 11 14.33 23.52 46.98
C ASN A 11 13.99 22.78 48.28
N SER A 12 13.99 23.43 49.44
CA SER A 12 13.58 22.78 50.70
C SER A 12 12.11 22.37 50.72
N ILE A 13 11.23 23.09 50.00
CA ILE A 13 9.82 22.70 49.84
C ILE A 13 9.66 21.57 48.82
N ARG A 14 10.55 21.50 47.82
CA ARG A 14 10.55 20.44 46.80
C ARG A 14 11.08 19.09 47.32
N ASP A 15 12.04 19.13 48.24
CA ASP A 15 12.68 17.96 48.82
C ASP A 15 12.00 17.46 50.11
N ASP A 16 10.99 18.18 50.61
CA ASP A 16 10.16 17.75 51.74
C ASP A 16 9.14 16.69 51.27
N ALA A 17 9.66 15.49 51.03
CA ALA A 17 8.84 14.33 50.73
C ALA A 17 8.07 13.94 52.00
N PRO A 18 6.72 13.89 51.97
CA PRO A 18 5.95 13.48 53.13
C PRO A 18 6.32 12.06 53.55
N ASP A 19 6.28 11.79 54.85
CA ASP A 19 6.54 10.47 55.43
C ASP A 19 5.79 9.37 54.65
N ALA A 20 6.48 8.27 54.35
CA ALA A 20 5.95 7.15 53.59
C ALA A 20 4.64 6.60 54.19
N GLU A 21 4.44 6.73 55.50
CA GLU A 21 3.19 6.34 56.16
C GLU A 21 2.04 7.33 55.85
N VAL A 22 2.33 8.63 55.80
CA VAL A 22 1.38 9.68 55.41
C VAL A 22 1.02 9.56 53.94
N ALA A 23 2.01 9.27 53.08
CA ALA A 23 1.80 9.02 51.65
C ALA A 23 0.94 7.76 51.42
N ARG A 24 1.16 6.67 52.16
CA ARG A 24 0.31 5.46 52.11
C ARG A 24 -1.10 5.75 52.61
N ALA A 25 -1.26 6.41 53.75
CA ALA A 25 -2.57 6.76 54.27
C ALA A 25 -3.33 7.71 53.33
N ALA A 26 -2.64 8.63 52.65
CA ALA A 26 -3.24 9.47 51.61
C ALA A 26 -3.63 8.64 50.37
N ALA A 27 -2.78 7.72 49.92
CA ALA A 27 -3.07 6.82 48.81
C ALA A 27 -4.25 5.88 49.13
N ASP A 28 -4.37 5.41 50.36
CA ASP A 28 -5.48 4.56 50.81
C ASP A 28 -6.79 5.36 50.89
N ARG A 29 -6.78 6.60 51.40
CA ARG A 29 -7.95 7.50 51.35
C ARG A 29 -8.36 7.85 49.93
N VAL A 30 -7.40 8.05 49.02
CA VAL A 30 -7.67 8.28 47.60
C VAL A 30 -8.20 7.03 46.94
N ARG A 31 -7.66 5.84 47.25
CA ARG A 31 -8.16 4.55 46.76
C ARG A 31 -9.56 4.25 47.28
N GLU A 32 -9.85 4.59 48.53
CA GLU A 32 -11.17 4.47 49.14
C GLU A 32 -12.17 5.46 48.51
N ARG A 33 -11.75 6.70 48.21
CA ARG A 33 -12.56 7.67 47.44
C ARG A 33 -12.74 7.29 45.97
N LEU A 34 -11.75 6.66 45.35
CA LEU A 34 -11.86 6.13 43.98
C LEU A 34 -12.69 4.84 43.93
N GLY A 35 -12.71 4.05 45.02
CA GLY A 35 -13.58 2.88 45.18
C GLY A 35 -15.02 3.25 45.58
N ALA A 36 -15.23 4.42 46.19
CA ALA A 36 -16.53 4.96 46.59
C ALA A 36 -17.09 6.01 45.61
N GLY A 37 -16.36 6.36 44.55
CA GLY A 37 -16.78 7.31 43.52
C GLY A 37 -17.39 6.59 42.32
N ASN A 38 -18.68 6.82 42.08
CA ASN A 38 -19.48 6.49 40.89
C ASN A 38 -18.98 5.28 40.09
N GLY A 39 -19.60 4.11 40.30
CA GLY A 39 -19.34 2.96 39.44
C GLY A 39 -19.53 3.28 37.95
N PRO A 40 -19.00 2.46 37.02
CA PRO A 40 -19.10 2.69 35.58
C PRO A 40 -20.53 3.04 35.12
N ASP A 41 -21.54 2.42 35.73
CA ASP A 41 -22.96 2.66 35.45
C ASP A 41 -23.47 4.04 35.88
N GLU A 42 -22.99 4.58 37.01
CA GLU A 42 -23.40 5.89 37.53
C GLU A 42 -22.72 7.03 36.75
N LEU A 43 -21.47 6.82 36.32
CA LEU A 43 -20.80 7.73 35.39
C LEU A 43 -21.49 7.73 34.02
N CYS A 44 -21.86 6.56 33.50
CA CYS A 44 -22.62 6.44 32.25
C CYS A 44 -23.97 7.15 32.36
N ALA A 45 -24.69 7.00 33.47
CA ALA A 45 -25.96 7.68 33.71
C ALA A 45 -25.83 9.21 33.66
N GLN A 46 -24.74 9.77 34.19
CA GLN A 46 -24.48 11.21 34.14
C GLN A 46 -24.26 11.73 32.71
N PHE A 47 -23.56 10.97 31.86
CA PHE A 47 -23.34 11.35 30.47
C PHE A 47 -24.57 11.12 29.58
N ARG A 48 -25.35 10.05 29.84
CA ARG A 48 -26.62 9.79 29.14
C ARG A 48 -27.62 10.93 29.28
N ALA A 49 -27.67 11.57 30.46
CA ALA A 49 -28.52 12.74 30.71
C ALA A 49 -28.18 13.95 29.81
N ASP A 50 -26.95 14.02 29.29
CA ASP A 50 -26.50 15.12 28.43
C ASP A 50 -26.79 14.88 26.93
N PHE A 51 -27.24 13.70 26.51
CA PHE A 51 -27.37 13.33 25.09
C PHE A 51 -28.33 14.23 24.29
N ASP A 52 -29.49 14.59 24.86
CA ASP A 52 -30.47 15.44 24.18
C ASP A 52 -29.95 16.87 23.98
N VAL A 53 -29.28 17.41 24.99
CA VAL A 53 -28.64 18.74 24.93
C VAL A 53 -27.47 18.74 23.95
N TYR A 54 -26.75 17.61 23.84
CA TYR A 54 -25.63 17.43 22.91
C TYR A 54 -26.11 17.37 21.47
N ARG A 55 -27.15 16.57 21.19
CA ARG A 55 -27.81 16.54 19.87
C ARG A 55 -28.32 17.91 19.45
N ALA A 56 -28.77 18.72 20.40
CA ALA A 56 -29.22 20.09 20.14
C ALA A 56 -28.08 21.12 20.00
N GLY A 57 -26.81 20.72 20.19
CA GLY A 57 -25.65 21.62 20.12
C GLY A 57 -25.57 22.67 21.23
N LYS A 58 -26.19 22.41 22.40
CA LYS A 58 -26.36 23.41 23.49
C LYS A 58 -25.48 23.16 24.71
N LEU A 59 -24.60 22.16 24.70
CA LEU A 59 -23.68 21.91 25.82
C LEU A 59 -22.56 22.95 25.89
N ALA A 60 -22.23 23.34 27.11
CA ALA A 60 -21.03 24.12 27.38
C ALA A 60 -19.78 23.37 26.91
N GLU A 61 -18.80 24.08 26.35
CA GLU A 61 -17.64 23.51 25.67
C GLU A 61 -16.87 22.47 26.50
N GLY A 62 -16.60 22.76 27.78
CA GLY A 62 -15.92 21.81 28.67
C GLY A 62 -16.72 20.52 28.91
N ARG A 63 -18.04 20.63 29.04
CA ARG A 63 -18.91 19.45 29.23
C ARG A 63 -19.09 18.66 27.92
N ARG A 64 -19.10 19.36 26.78
CA ARG A 64 -19.06 18.76 25.44
C ARG A 64 -17.81 17.91 25.26
N MET A 65 -16.62 18.44 25.58
CA MET A 65 -15.35 17.69 25.48
C MET A 65 -15.34 16.44 26.37
N LEU A 66 -15.86 16.54 27.60
CA LEU A 66 -15.96 15.38 28.51
C LEU A 66 -16.94 14.32 27.99
N LEU A 67 -18.08 14.75 27.44
CA LEU A 67 -19.05 13.84 26.84
C LEU A 67 -18.47 13.17 25.58
N GLU A 68 -17.77 13.93 24.74
CA GLU A 68 -17.04 13.39 23.59
C GLU A 68 -16.04 12.33 24.06
N ASP A 69 -15.13 12.65 25.00
CA ASP A 69 -14.16 11.69 25.56
C ASP A 69 -14.82 10.43 26.15
N HIS A 70 -15.96 10.59 26.83
CA HIS A 70 -16.73 9.45 27.34
C HIS A 70 -17.33 8.59 26.22
N LEU A 71 -17.91 9.20 25.18
CA LEU A 71 -18.42 8.48 24.01
C LEU A 71 -17.29 7.79 23.22
N HIS A 72 -16.07 8.33 23.26
CA HIS A 72 -14.87 7.69 22.70
C HIS A 72 -14.46 6.44 23.48
N SER A 73 -14.60 6.45 24.81
CA SER A 73 -14.15 5.37 25.68
C SER A 73 -15.22 4.32 26.01
N CYS A 74 -16.51 4.65 25.97
CA CYS A 74 -17.62 3.80 26.38
C CYS A 74 -18.55 3.41 25.21
N VAL A 75 -18.42 2.16 24.74
CA VAL A 75 -19.27 1.59 23.66
C VAL A 75 -20.75 1.57 24.05
N ALA A 76 -21.09 1.26 25.30
CA ALA A 76 -22.48 1.21 25.75
C ALA A 76 -23.20 2.58 25.62
N CYS A 77 -22.54 3.65 26.06
CA CYS A 77 -23.06 5.02 25.91
C CYS A 77 -23.09 5.47 24.44
N ARG A 78 -22.10 5.08 23.64
CA ARG A 78 -22.09 5.37 22.20
C ARG A 78 -23.26 4.73 21.47
N ARG A 79 -23.53 3.45 21.73
CA ARG A 79 -24.65 2.71 21.16
C ARG A 79 -25.98 3.41 21.45
N GLU A 80 -26.19 3.78 22.70
CA GLU A 80 -27.40 4.49 23.13
C GLU A 80 -27.54 5.87 22.50
N TYR A 81 -26.43 6.63 22.39
CA TYR A 81 -26.40 7.92 21.71
C TYR A 81 -26.74 7.81 20.21
N SER A 82 -26.18 6.80 19.52
CA SER A 82 -26.37 6.59 18.08
C SER A 82 -27.79 6.11 17.71
N GLY A 83 -28.55 5.62 18.69
CA GLY A 83 -29.87 5.03 18.51
C GLY A 83 -29.81 3.61 17.93
N ALA A 84 -30.71 2.73 18.37
CA ALA A 84 -30.90 1.43 17.73
C ALA A 84 -31.33 1.64 16.27
N LYS A 85 -30.43 1.40 15.31
CA LYS A 85 -30.76 1.42 13.89
C LYS A 85 -31.84 0.37 13.64
N ASN A 86 -33.08 0.82 13.45
CA ASN A 86 -34.11 0.01 12.81
C ASN A 86 -33.60 -0.31 11.41
N VAL A 87 -33.17 -1.55 11.20
CA VAL A 87 -32.79 -2.02 9.87
C VAL A 87 -34.06 -2.07 9.03
N MET A 88 -34.21 -1.06 8.17
CA MET A 88 -35.18 -1.11 7.09
C MET A 88 -34.70 -2.16 6.09
N VAL A 89 -35.29 -3.34 6.17
CA VAL A 89 -35.19 -4.36 5.12
C VAL A 89 -35.78 -3.78 3.84
N MET A 90 -34.92 -3.50 2.85
CA MET A 90 -35.39 -3.20 1.49
C MET A 90 -36.05 -4.47 0.90
N PRO A 91 -37.24 -4.39 0.30
CA PRO A 91 -37.86 -5.56 -0.31
C PRO A 91 -37.07 -5.98 -1.55
N THR A 92 -36.57 -7.21 -1.55
CA THR A 92 -35.97 -7.85 -2.73
C THR A 92 -37.03 -8.02 -3.82
N ARG A 93 -36.85 -7.36 -4.97
CA ARG A 93 -37.68 -7.61 -6.16
C ARG A 93 -37.43 -9.02 -6.69
N PRO A 94 -38.47 -9.85 -6.95
CA PRO A 94 -38.29 -11.15 -7.56
C PRO A 94 -37.88 -11.00 -9.04
N ARG A 95 -36.84 -11.73 -9.45
CA ARG A 95 -36.46 -11.89 -10.86
C ARG A 95 -37.53 -12.72 -11.60
N PRO A 96 -37.96 -12.32 -12.80
CA PRO A 96 -38.84 -13.16 -13.59
C PRO A 96 -38.07 -14.35 -14.18
N ALA A 97 -38.69 -15.54 -14.11
CA ALA A 97 -38.25 -16.73 -14.80
C ALA A 97 -38.45 -16.56 -16.31
N THR A 98 -37.40 -16.74 -17.11
CA THR A 98 -37.51 -16.78 -18.57
C THR A 98 -37.28 -18.18 -19.12
N ARG A 99 -38.32 -18.64 -19.81
CA ARG A 99 -38.49 -19.84 -20.63
C ARG A 99 -37.33 -20.07 -21.62
N ARG A 100 -37.08 -21.36 -21.87
CA ARG A 100 -36.28 -21.88 -22.99
C ARG A 100 -36.93 -21.62 -24.36
N LEU A 101 -36.10 -21.26 -25.34
CA LEU A 101 -36.01 -21.73 -26.74
C LEU A 101 -34.94 -20.82 -27.39
N GLY A 102 -33.87 -21.28 -28.06
CA GLY A 102 -33.80 -22.27 -29.12
C GLY A 102 -33.44 -21.54 -30.42
N TRP A 103 -32.35 -21.97 -31.07
CA TRP A 103 -31.87 -21.59 -32.42
C TRP A 103 -31.04 -20.30 -32.57
N ALA A 104 -29.70 -20.45 -32.52
CA ALA A 104 -28.73 -19.71 -33.36
C ALA A 104 -27.31 -20.32 -33.23
N ALA A 105 -27.20 -21.65 -33.34
CA ALA A 105 -25.92 -22.34 -33.49
C ALA A 105 -25.72 -22.69 -34.97
N ALA A 106 -25.18 -21.76 -35.77
CA ALA A 106 -24.76 -22.07 -37.15
C ALA A 106 -23.75 -21.09 -37.80
N ALA A 107 -23.39 -19.96 -37.17
CA ALA A 107 -22.43 -19.01 -37.77
C ALA A 107 -21.07 -18.91 -37.05
N ALA A 108 -20.90 -19.55 -35.89
CA ALA A 108 -19.66 -19.48 -35.10
C ALA A 108 -18.65 -20.61 -35.39
N VAL A 109 -19.02 -21.63 -36.16
CA VAL A 109 -18.20 -22.83 -36.37
C VAL A 109 -17.18 -22.67 -37.52
N LEU A 110 -17.42 -21.75 -38.48
CA LEU A 110 -16.51 -21.56 -39.63
C LEU A 110 -15.39 -20.53 -39.40
N ILE A 111 -15.53 -19.61 -38.42
CA ILE A 111 -14.43 -18.73 -38.00
C ILE A 111 -13.55 -19.42 -36.95
N GLY A 112 -14.13 -20.33 -36.14
CA GLY A 112 -13.40 -21.18 -35.21
C GLY A 112 -12.40 -22.12 -35.89
N ALA A 113 -12.74 -22.70 -37.04
CA ALA A 113 -11.86 -23.66 -37.72
C ALA A 113 -10.60 -23.04 -38.37
N LEU A 114 -10.64 -21.75 -38.75
CA LEU A 114 -9.47 -21.03 -39.29
C LEU A 114 -8.62 -20.35 -38.21
N ALA A 115 -9.19 -20.01 -37.06
CA ALA A 115 -8.44 -19.48 -35.92
C ALA A 115 -7.67 -20.58 -35.14
N ILE A 116 -8.18 -21.81 -35.12
CA ILE A 116 -7.54 -22.95 -34.44
C ILE A 116 -6.30 -23.45 -35.19
N SER A 117 -6.25 -23.32 -36.51
CA SER A 117 -5.10 -23.73 -37.34
C SER A 117 -3.92 -22.75 -37.28
N GLY A 118 -4.17 -21.44 -37.11
CA GLY A 118 -3.12 -20.43 -36.90
C GLY A 118 -2.48 -20.45 -35.51
N TYR A 119 -3.28 -20.74 -34.47
CA TYR A 119 -2.79 -20.74 -33.08
C TYR A 119 -1.90 -21.97 -32.78
N ALA A 120 -2.19 -23.12 -33.40
CA ALA A 120 -1.42 -24.35 -33.22
C ALA A 120 -0.02 -24.35 -33.89
N LEU A 121 0.22 -23.51 -34.91
CA LEU A 121 1.53 -23.39 -35.59
C LEU A 121 2.48 -22.34 -34.98
N SER A 122 1.98 -21.42 -34.15
CA SER A 122 2.78 -20.29 -33.63
C SER A 122 4.01 -20.68 -32.77
N PRO A 123 3.98 -21.67 -31.85
CA PRO A 123 5.17 -22.00 -31.04
C PRO A 123 6.21 -22.82 -31.81
N GLN A 124 5.83 -23.46 -32.91
CA GLN A 124 6.74 -24.24 -33.75
C GLN A 124 7.54 -23.33 -34.70
N ILE A 125 6.91 -22.29 -35.24
CA ILE A 125 7.58 -21.27 -36.08
C ILE A 125 8.53 -20.41 -35.24
N ASP A 126 8.11 -20.02 -34.02
CA ASP A 126 8.91 -19.18 -33.09
C ASP A 126 10.17 -19.90 -32.57
N ARG A 127 10.15 -21.25 -32.53
CA ARG A 127 11.33 -22.11 -32.28
C ARG A 127 12.16 -22.35 -33.53
N ALA A 128 11.54 -22.58 -34.68
CA ALA A 128 12.24 -22.82 -35.95
C ALA A 128 13.04 -21.60 -36.44
N MET A 129 12.64 -20.38 -36.05
CA MET A 129 13.34 -19.13 -36.36
C MET A 129 14.36 -18.69 -35.30
N ALA A 130 14.57 -19.45 -34.22
CA ALA A 130 15.60 -19.14 -33.22
C ALA A 130 17.01 -19.37 -33.79
N PRO A 131 18.00 -18.49 -33.51
CA PRO A 131 19.36 -18.65 -34.03
C PRO A 131 19.97 -20.00 -33.60
N SER A 132 20.59 -20.73 -34.52
CA SER A 132 21.27 -22.01 -34.20
C SER A 132 22.52 -21.79 -33.33
N GLY A 133 22.90 -22.79 -32.54
CA GLY A 133 24.09 -22.79 -31.67
C GLY A 133 23.81 -22.81 -30.15
N PRO A 134 24.87 -22.79 -29.32
CA PRO A 134 24.75 -22.93 -27.87
C PRO A 134 24.09 -21.71 -27.21
N ARG A 135 23.27 -21.94 -26.18
CA ARG A 135 22.48 -20.92 -25.49
C ARG A 135 23.25 -20.17 -24.40
N GLY A 136 24.30 -20.79 -23.89
CA GLY A 136 25.24 -20.18 -22.97
C GLY A 136 26.58 -20.89 -22.97
N THR A 137 27.54 -20.31 -22.27
CA THR A 137 28.86 -20.89 -22.04
C THR A 137 29.21 -20.76 -20.56
N VAL A 138 29.92 -21.74 -20.02
CA VAL A 138 30.38 -21.72 -18.64
C VAL A 138 31.49 -20.68 -18.51
N ALA A 139 31.23 -19.58 -17.78
CA ALA A 139 32.15 -18.46 -17.60
C ALA A 139 33.04 -18.61 -16.36
N SER A 140 32.58 -19.33 -15.32
CA SER A 140 33.42 -19.76 -14.19
C SER A 140 32.74 -20.92 -13.45
N VAL A 141 33.56 -21.75 -12.77
CA VAL A 141 33.08 -22.81 -11.88
C VAL A 141 33.96 -22.83 -10.64
N ALA A 142 33.34 -22.84 -9.46
CA ALA A 142 33.97 -23.09 -8.18
C ALA A 142 33.29 -24.30 -7.55
N GLY A 143 33.98 -25.45 -7.51
CA GLY A 143 33.40 -26.73 -7.07
C GLY A 143 32.85 -27.55 -8.24
N THR A 144 31.68 -28.15 -8.07
CA THR A 144 31.07 -29.08 -9.03
C THR A 144 29.92 -28.44 -9.80
N LEU A 145 30.07 -28.38 -11.13
CA LEU A 145 28.99 -28.11 -12.07
C LEU A 145 28.85 -29.33 -12.99
N VAL A 146 27.63 -29.83 -13.13
CA VAL A 146 27.35 -31.02 -13.95
C VAL A 146 26.21 -30.76 -14.91
N LEU A 147 26.29 -31.39 -16.07
CA LEU A 147 25.18 -31.59 -16.99
C LEU A 147 24.42 -32.85 -16.56
N VAL A 148 23.11 -32.74 -16.38
CA VAL A 148 22.22 -33.85 -16.01
C VAL A 148 21.50 -34.32 -17.27
N SER A 149 21.70 -35.58 -17.66
CA SER A 149 20.91 -36.27 -18.68
C SER A 149 20.20 -37.48 -18.08
N GLU A 150 19.26 -38.07 -18.82
CA GLU A 150 18.52 -39.28 -18.38
C GLU A 150 19.43 -40.48 -18.09
N SER A 151 20.62 -40.53 -18.71
CA SER A 151 21.53 -41.67 -18.65
C SER A 151 22.83 -41.43 -17.87
N ALA A 152 23.25 -40.18 -17.66
CA ALA A 152 24.47 -39.86 -16.95
C ALA A 152 24.51 -38.43 -16.41
N THR A 153 25.35 -38.20 -15.40
CA THR A 153 25.71 -36.87 -14.92
C THR A 153 27.16 -36.60 -15.31
N MET A 154 27.42 -35.59 -16.15
CA MET A 154 28.76 -35.29 -16.68
C MET A 154 29.28 -33.95 -16.13
N PRO A 155 30.51 -33.85 -15.63
CA PRO A 155 31.07 -32.57 -15.19
C PRO A 155 31.23 -31.59 -16.36
N LEU A 156 30.87 -30.33 -16.13
CA LEU A 156 31.06 -29.23 -17.08
C LEU A 156 32.26 -28.39 -16.66
N ALA A 157 33.22 -28.24 -17.58
CA ALA A 157 34.40 -27.41 -17.40
C ALA A 157 34.16 -25.95 -17.84
N LEU A 158 35.06 -25.06 -17.44
CA LEU A 158 35.14 -23.70 -17.94
C LEU A 158 35.13 -23.67 -19.48
N GLY A 159 34.35 -22.77 -20.07
CA GLY A 159 34.22 -22.62 -21.52
C GLY A 159 33.31 -23.65 -22.20
N ALA A 160 32.79 -24.64 -21.46
CA ALA A 160 31.85 -25.62 -22.02
C ALA A 160 30.58 -24.92 -22.51
N ALA A 161 30.10 -25.35 -23.69
CA ALA A 161 28.91 -24.83 -24.32
C ALA A 161 27.66 -25.55 -23.79
N ILE A 162 26.61 -24.78 -23.48
CA ILE A 162 25.33 -25.31 -23.00
C ILE A 162 24.31 -25.17 -24.12
N SER A 163 23.79 -26.31 -24.57
CA SER A 163 22.78 -26.40 -25.62
C SER A 163 21.37 -26.16 -25.06
N GLU A 164 20.41 -25.97 -25.95
CA GLU A 164 19.02 -25.73 -25.58
C GLU A 164 18.41 -26.91 -24.81
N GLY A 165 17.70 -26.60 -23.73
CA GLY A 165 16.99 -27.59 -22.91
C GLY A 165 17.89 -28.48 -22.04
N GLN A 166 19.21 -28.30 -22.08
CA GLN A 166 20.13 -29.02 -21.21
C GLN A 166 19.99 -28.56 -19.75
N GLU A 167 19.83 -29.52 -18.84
CA GLU A 167 19.78 -29.28 -17.39
C GLU A 167 21.19 -29.27 -16.82
N ILE A 168 21.54 -28.17 -16.16
CA ILE A 168 22.81 -28.04 -15.45
C ILE A 168 22.56 -27.83 -13.95
N ARG A 169 23.40 -28.48 -13.14
CA ARG A 169 23.26 -28.55 -11.68
C ARG A 169 24.56 -28.21 -10.98
N THR A 170 24.49 -27.35 -9.98
CA THR A 170 25.61 -27.10 -9.05
C THR A 170 25.53 -28.04 -7.83
N GLY A 171 26.68 -28.55 -7.39
CA GLY A 171 26.78 -29.36 -6.18
C GLY A 171 26.66 -28.57 -4.87
N LYS A 172 26.72 -29.26 -3.72
CA LYS A 172 26.87 -28.61 -2.41
C LYS A 172 28.21 -27.87 -2.35
N GLY A 173 28.25 -26.68 -1.77
CA GLY A 173 29.43 -25.82 -1.70
C GLY A 173 29.96 -25.34 -3.05
N SER A 174 29.18 -25.52 -4.12
CA SER A 174 29.61 -25.23 -5.49
C SER A 174 28.88 -24.01 -6.04
N ARG A 175 29.54 -23.27 -6.93
CA ARG A 175 28.99 -22.11 -7.65
C ARG A 175 29.44 -22.15 -9.10
N ALA A 176 28.66 -21.56 -9.99
CA ALA A 176 29.03 -21.42 -11.38
C ALA A 176 28.46 -20.12 -11.96
N VAL A 177 29.17 -19.53 -12.91
CA VAL A 177 28.64 -18.39 -13.69
C VAL A 177 28.49 -18.85 -15.13
N ILE A 178 27.31 -18.63 -15.69
CA ILE A 178 26.99 -18.92 -17.08
C ILE A 178 26.86 -17.60 -17.82
N ARG A 179 27.60 -17.45 -18.92
CA ARG A 179 27.46 -16.32 -19.84
C ARG A 179 26.52 -16.71 -20.97
N LEU A 180 25.39 -16.02 -21.06
CA LEU A 180 24.44 -16.18 -22.15
C LEU A 180 24.96 -15.50 -23.42
N ARG A 181 24.37 -15.84 -24.57
CA ARG A 181 24.79 -15.30 -25.88
C ARG A 181 24.68 -13.78 -26.00
N ASP A 182 23.76 -13.16 -25.26
CA ASP A 182 23.58 -11.70 -25.26
C ASP A 182 24.54 -10.96 -24.31
N GLY A 183 25.46 -11.70 -23.66
CA GLY A 183 26.37 -11.15 -22.67
C GLY A 183 25.82 -11.13 -21.25
N SER A 184 24.55 -11.51 -21.03
CA SER A 184 24.00 -11.63 -19.67
C SER A 184 24.76 -12.68 -18.87
N LEU A 185 24.96 -12.42 -17.58
CA LEU A 185 25.62 -13.34 -16.66
C LEU A 185 24.60 -13.93 -15.68
N VAL A 186 24.64 -15.25 -15.50
CA VAL A 186 23.80 -15.99 -14.57
C VAL A 186 24.70 -16.71 -13.58
N GLU A 187 24.80 -16.19 -12.36
CA GLU A 187 25.48 -16.85 -11.25
C GLU A 187 24.53 -17.83 -10.58
N MET A 188 24.94 -19.09 -10.46
CA MET A 188 24.23 -20.18 -9.80
C MET A 188 24.79 -20.38 -8.38
N ALA A 189 23.91 -20.38 -7.39
CA ALA A 189 24.22 -20.80 -6.02
C ALA A 189 24.48 -22.30 -5.95
N GLU A 190 24.78 -22.82 -4.76
CA GLU A 190 24.85 -24.27 -4.53
C GLU A 190 23.47 -24.93 -4.71
N ARG A 191 23.45 -26.19 -5.17
CA ARG A 191 22.23 -27.01 -5.34
C ARG A 191 21.16 -26.35 -6.23
N SER A 192 21.60 -25.61 -7.24
CA SER A 192 20.74 -24.95 -8.21
C SER A 192 20.63 -25.74 -9.51
N ASP A 193 19.40 -25.85 -10.01
CA ASP A 193 19.05 -26.59 -11.22
C ASP A 193 18.45 -25.65 -12.25
N LEU A 194 19.09 -25.57 -13.42
CA LEU A 194 18.80 -24.57 -14.44
C LEU A 194 18.74 -25.23 -15.82
N GLN A 195 17.80 -24.77 -16.65
CA GLN A 195 17.76 -25.04 -18.09
C GLN A 195 17.67 -23.74 -18.87
N LEU A 196 18.34 -23.67 -20.02
CA LEU A 196 18.30 -22.51 -20.91
C LEU A 196 17.45 -22.81 -22.14
N THR A 197 16.50 -21.94 -22.42
CA THR A 197 15.68 -21.99 -23.64
C THR A 197 15.67 -20.63 -24.32
N GLU A 198 15.62 -20.63 -25.65
CA GLU A 198 15.58 -19.41 -26.45
C GLU A 198 14.54 -19.56 -27.54
N ARG A 199 13.75 -18.51 -27.74
CA ARG A 199 12.74 -18.38 -28.80
C ARG A 199 13.00 -17.08 -29.52
N TRP A 200 12.43 -16.92 -30.71
CA TRP A 200 12.46 -15.64 -31.41
C TRP A 200 11.89 -14.48 -30.57
N SER A 201 10.88 -14.76 -29.74
CA SER A 201 10.25 -13.81 -28.83
C SER A 201 11.07 -13.45 -27.57
N GLY A 202 12.11 -14.21 -27.21
CA GLY A 202 12.92 -13.95 -26.02
C GLY A 202 13.70 -15.15 -25.48
N LYS A 203 14.43 -14.94 -24.38
CA LYS A 203 15.24 -15.97 -23.71
C LYS A 203 14.60 -16.32 -22.38
N THR A 204 14.52 -17.60 -22.05
CA THR A 204 13.96 -18.06 -20.77
C THR A 204 14.96 -18.96 -20.05
N ILE A 205 15.35 -18.52 -18.85
CA ILE A 205 16.05 -19.30 -17.83
C ILE A 205 15.00 -20.04 -17.02
N ARG A 206 14.97 -21.37 -17.08
CA ARG A 206 14.08 -22.18 -16.25
C ARG A 206 14.83 -22.61 -15.00
N LEU A 207 14.39 -22.12 -13.85
CA LEU A 207 14.94 -22.47 -12.54
C LEU A 207 14.06 -23.55 -11.91
N ALA A 208 14.54 -24.79 -11.93
CA ALA A 208 13.81 -25.92 -11.36
C ALA A 208 14.02 -26.03 -9.84
N ARG A 209 15.14 -25.52 -9.33
CA ARG A 209 15.50 -25.52 -7.90
C ARG A 209 16.64 -24.54 -7.61
N GLY A 210 16.67 -24.00 -6.40
CA GLY A 210 17.82 -23.27 -5.85
C GLY A 210 17.75 -21.78 -6.12
N SER A 211 18.91 -21.14 -6.20
CA SER A 211 19.03 -19.68 -6.35
C SER A 211 19.94 -19.31 -7.51
N VAL A 212 19.55 -18.26 -8.22
CA VAL A 212 20.36 -17.62 -9.28
C VAL A 212 20.39 -16.11 -9.08
N MET A 213 21.52 -15.51 -9.40
CA MET A 213 21.69 -14.07 -9.55
C MET A 213 21.91 -13.77 -11.03
N VAL A 214 21.10 -12.89 -11.60
CA VAL A 214 21.11 -12.57 -13.02
C VAL A 214 21.52 -11.11 -13.20
N GLU A 215 22.61 -10.91 -13.92
CA GLU A 215 23.01 -9.62 -14.48
C GLU A 215 22.64 -9.61 -15.96
N ALA A 216 21.44 -9.11 -16.25
CA ALA A 216 20.86 -9.12 -17.58
C ALA A 216 21.43 -7.98 -18.43
N ALA A 217 21.94 -8.31 -19.61
CA ALA A 217 22.30 -7.32 -20.62
C ALA A 217 21.05 -6.57 -21.13
N LYS A 218 21.24 -5.35 -21.63
CA LYS A 218 20.13 -4.55 -22.18
C LYS A 218 19.54 -5.25 -23.42
N GLN A 219 18.26 -5.56 -23.36
CA GLN A 219 17.56 -6.26 -24.43
C GLN A 219 17.02 -5.25 -25.46
N HIS A 220 17.56 -5.26 -26.68
CA HIS A 220 17.09 -4.40 -27.77
C HIS A 220 15.89 -4.98 -28.53
N ARG A 221 15.71 -6.31 -28.49
CA ARG A 221 14.56 -7.07 -29.02
C ARG A 221 14.22 -8.20 -28.06
N GLY A 222 12.94 -8.46 -27.83
CA GLY A 222 12.47 -9.47 -26.87
C GLY A 222 12.69 -9.07 -25.40
N ARG A 223 12.71 -10.06 -24.51
CA ARG A 223 12.98 -9.92 -23.08
C ARG A 223 13.72 -11.15 -22.54
N LEU A 224 14.44 -10.97 -21.45
CA LEU A 224 14.98 -12.08 -20.67
C LEU A 224 13.95 -12.44 -19.60
N GLU A 225 13.64 -13.73 -19.49
CA GLU A 225 12.69 -14.26 -18.53
C GLU A 225 13.37 -15.29 -17.62
N VAL A 226 13.04 -15.29 -16.33
CA VAL A 226 13.32 -16.39 -15.40
C VAL A 226 12.00 -17.03 -15.04
N ALA A 227 11.82 -18.29 -15.42
CA ALA A 227 10.63 -19.07 -15.14
C ALA A 227 10.91 -20.05 -14.00
N THR A 228 10.10 -19.97 -12.95
CA THR A 228 10.01 -20.98 -11.89
C THR A 228 8.68 -21.74 -12.07
N PRO A 229 8.43 -22.83 -11.33
CA PRO A 229 7.17 -23.56 -11.43
C PRO A 229 5.91 -22.74 -11.15
N ASP A 230 6.01 -21.67 -10.36
CA ASP A 230 4.89 -20.86 -9.91
C ASP A 230 4.96 -19.38 -10.35
N SER A 231 6.07 -18.92 -10.94
CA SER A 231 6.20 -17.51 -11.35
C SER A 231 6.99 -17.33 -12.64
N LEU A 232 6.69 -16.23 -13.34
CA LEU A 232 7.45 -15.77 -14.50
C LEU A 232 7.99 -14.37 -14.24
N VAL A 233 9.32 -14.24 -14.27
CA VAL A 233 10.03 -13.00 -13.98
C VAL A 233 10.59 -12.43 -15.27
N SER A 234 10.14 -11.24 -15.69
CA SER A 234 10.48 -10.62 -16.98
C SER A 234 11.27 -9.32 -16.81
N VAL A 235 12.35 -9.14 -17.59
CA VAL A 235 13.25 -7.99 -17.46
C VAL A 235 13.77 -7.43 -18.79
N LYS A 236 14.24 -6.17 -18.77
CA LYS A 236 14.94 -5.49 -19.87
C LYS A 236 16.22 -4.79 -19.38
N GLY A 237 17.21 -5.57 -18.91
CA GLY A 237 18.50 -5.07 -18.44
C GLY A 237 18.50 -4.67 -16.97
N THR A 238 18.75 -5.64 -16.09
CA THR A 238 18.54 -5.56 -14.65
C THR A 238 19.53 -6.45 -13.90
N ILE A 239 19.74 -6.18 -12.61
CA ILE A 239 20.46 -7.08 -11.69
C ILE A 239 19.47 -7.53 -10.62
N PHE A 240 19.23 -8.83 -10.54
CA PHE A 240 18.21 -9.39 -9.66
C PHE A 240 18.51 -10.86 -9.29
N GLY A 241 18.07 -11.25 -8.10
CA GLY A 241 18.09 -12.62 -7.62
C GLY A 241 16.73 -13.29 -7.77
N VAL A 242 16.72 -14.56 -8.13
CA VAL A 242 15.54 -15.43 -8.07
C VAL A 242 15.89 -16.69 -7.30
N THR A 243 15.10 -16.99 -6.29
CA THR A 243 15.20 -18.21 -5.49
C THR A 243 13.91 -18.99 -5.61
N TRP A 244 14.00 -20.29 -5.84
CA TRP A 244 12.87 -21.22 -5.85
C TRP A 244 13.13 -22.40 -4.92
N GLY A 245 12.15 -22.71 -4.07
CA GLY A 245 12.19 -23.84 -3.15
C GLY A 245 10.81 -24.40 -2.84
N LEU A 246 10.70 -25.24 -1.80
CA LEU A 246 9.47 -25.95 -1.45
C LEU A 246 8.28 -25.04 -1.12
N LYS A 247 8.54 -23.81 -0.67
CA LYS A 247 7.51 -22.87 -0.23
C LYS A 247 7.05 -21.89 -1.30
N GLY A 248 7.78 -21.73 -2.40
CA GLY A 248 7.54 -20.59 -3.28
C GLY A 248 8.78 -20.04 -3.94
N SER A 249 8.55 -19.10 -4.86
CA SER A 249 9.57 -18.26 -5.49
C SER A 249 9.73 -16.96 -4.74
N ARG A 250 10.97 -16.51 -4.60
CA ARG A 250 11.32 -15.17 -4.12
C ARG A 250 12.17 -14.46 -5.17
N VAL A 251 11.82 -13.21 -5.44
CA VAL A 251 12.48 -12.34 -6.41
C VAL A 251 13.00 -11.10 -5.68
N SER A 252 14.26 -10.75 -5.90
CA SER A 252 14.97 -9.67 -5.21
C SER A 252 15.66 -8.75 -6.21
N VAL A 253 15.33 -7.47 -6.22
CA VAL A 253 15.85 -6.53 -7.23
C VAL A 253 17.00 -5.70 -6.66
N VAL A 254 18.17 -5.79 -7.31
CA VAL A 254 19.37 -5.01 -6.96
C VAL A 254 19.52 -3.79 -7.86
N GLN A 255 19.10 -3.88 -9.13
CA GLN A 255 19.13 -2.77 -10.09
C GLN A 255 18.12 -2.96 -11.21
N GLY A 256 17.49 -1.85 -11.61
CA GLY A 256 16.50 -1.80 -12.69
C GLY A 256 15.11 -2.21 -12.22
N GLU A 257 14.28 -2.70 -13.14
CA GLU A 257 12.88 -3.02 -12.89
C GLU A 257 12.53 -4.44 -13.33
N VAL A 258 11.84 -5.16 -12.47
CA VAL A 258 11.52 -6.57 -12.68
C VAL A 258 10.02 -6.76 -12.62
N LYS A 259 9.43 -7.30 -13.68
CA LYS A 259 8.01 -7.70 -13.66
C LYS A 259 7.91 -9.15 -13.21
N VAL A 260 7.09 -9.41 -12.19
CA VAL A 260 6.81 -10.75 -11.67
C VAL A 260 5.35 -11.09 -11.91
N ASP A 261 5.11 -12.16 -12.66
CA ASP A 261 3.79 -12.70 -12.94
C ASP A 261 3.57 -13.98 -12.11
N HIS A 262 2.56 -13.99 -11.23
CA HIS A 262 2.21 -15.11 -10.35
C HIS A 262 0.69 -15.16 -10.10
N GLY A 263 0.07 -16.33 -10.21
CA GLY A 263 -1.36 -16.52 -9.89
C GLY A 263 -2.32 -15.65 -10.73
N GLY A 264 -1.91 -15.24 -11.95
CA GLY A 264 -2.67 -14.33 -12.81
C GLY A 264 -2.51 -12.84 -12.46
N LEU A 265 -1.74 -12.52 -11.42
CA LEU A 265 -1.40 -11.15 -11.01
C LEU A 265 0.00 -10.77 -11.53
N SER A 266 0.16 -9.51 -11.92
CA SER A 266 1.44 -8.93 -12.31
C SER A 266 1.89 -7.88 -11.28
N LYS A 267 3.08 -8.05 -10.72
CA LYS A 267 3.72 -7.07 -9.83
C LYS A 267 4.98 -6.51 -10.48
N LEU A 268 5.12 -5.19 -10.54
CA LEU A 268 6.38 -4.54 -10.93
C LEU A 268 7.20 -4.30 -9.67
N LEU A 269 8.45 -4.74 -9.67
CA LEU A 269 9.40 -4.54 -8.59
C LEU A 269 10.49 -3.57 -9.02
N HIS A 270 10.76 -2.60 -8.16
CA HIS A 270 11.82 -1.62 -8.30
C HIS A 270 13.05 -2.00 -7.45
N ARG A 271 14.12 -1.24 -7.63
CA ARG A 271 15.39 -1.44 -6.93
C ARG A 271 15.21 -1.48 -5.41
N GLY A 272 15.75 -2.52 -4.75
CA GLY A 272 15.66 -2.71 -3.30
C GLY A 272 14.39 -3.40 -2.83
N GLU A 273 13.47 -3.72 -3.75
CA GLU A 273 12.23 -4.43 -3.44
C GLU A 273 12.37 -5.95 -3.59
N GLN A 274 11.44 -6.66 -2.96
CA GLN A 274 11.27 -8.10 -3.09
C GLN A 274 9.81 -8.48 -3.29
N SER A 275 9.60 -9.66 -3.86
CA SER A 275 8.31 -10.36 -3.81
C SER A 275 8.54 -11.82 -3.48
N ALA A 276 7.58 -12.42 -2.79
CA ALA A 276 7.45 -13.86 -2.63
C ALA A 276 6.09 -14.31 -3.16
N THR A 277 6.00 -15.53 -3.67
CA THR A 277 4.75 -16.09 -4.20
C THR A 277 3.86 -16.70 -3.11
N ASP A 278 4.43 -17.03 -1.95
CA ASP A 278 3.69 -17.61 -0.81
C ASP A 278 3.78 -16.69 0.42
N GLN A 279 2.64 -16.46 1.07
CA GLN A 279 2.52 -15.54 2.22
C GLN A 279 3.25 -16.04 3.48
N SER A 280 3.56 -17.34 3.57
CA SER A 280 4.34 -17.94 4.67
C SER A 280 5.86 -17.77 4.50
N MET A 281 6.32 -17.24 3.37
CA MET A 281 7.72 -16.89 3.15
C MET A 281 8.00 -15.51 3.76
N ALA A 282 8.74 -15.49 4.88
CA ALA A 282 9.26 -14.23 5.39
C ALA A 282 10.20 -13.58 4.36
N LEU A 283 9.86 -12.36 3.96
CA LEU A 283 10.75 -11.53 3.18
C LEU A 283 11.94 -11.16 4.06
N THR A 284 13.11 -11.71 3.75
CA THR A 284 14.37 -11.22 4.32
C THR A 284 14.72 -9.89 3.67
N THR A 285 15.79 -9.23 4.11
CA THR A 285 16.27 -8.09 3.32
C THR A 285 16.82 -8.57 1.97
N VAL A 286 16.78 -7.70 0.94
CA VAL A 286 17.48 -7.94 -0.34
C VAL A 286 18.95 -8.26 -0.06
N ALA A 287 19.55 -7.52 0.87
CA ALA A 287 20.94 -7.70 1.29
C ALA A 287 21.25 -9.14 1.77
N THR A 288 20.40 -9.69 2.63
CA THR A 288 20.55 -11.08 3.11
C THR A 288 20.39 -12.08 1.97
N ASP A 289 19.41 -11.87 1.09
CA ASP A 289 19.08 -12.80 0.02
C ASP A 289 20.17 -12.90 -1.05
N ILE A 290 20.92 -11.81 -1.28
CA ILE A 290 21.98 -11.76 -2.28
C ILE A 290 23.38 -12.02 -1.71
N SER A 291 23.52 -12.19 -0.39
CA SER A 291 24.80 -12.27 0.32
C SER A 291 25.70 -13.43 -0.13
N TRP A 292 25.12 -14.48 -0.72
CA TRP A 292 25.85 -15.63 -1.25
C TRP A 292 26.55 -15.37 -2.59
N SER A 293 26.14 -14.32 -3.31
CA SER A 293 26.73 -13.95 -4.60
C SER A 293 28.18 -13.54 -4.43
N GLN A 294 29.04 -13.93 -5.37
CA GLN A 294 30.43 -13.49 -5.43
C GLN A 294 30.57 -11.95 -5.49
N ASN A 295 29.55 -11.25 -6.00
CA ASN A 295 29.52 -9.80 -6.14
C ASN A 295 28.68 -9.10 -5.05
N ALA A 296 28.35 -9.81 -3.96
CA ALA A 296 27.48 -9.29 -2.90
C ALA A 296 27.97 -7.96 -2.32
N SER A 297 29.28 -7.80 -2.09
CA SER A 297 29.87 -6.54 -1.57
C SER A 297 29.58 -5.34 -2.47
N GLN A 298 29.68 -5.52 -3.80
CA GLN A 298 29.37 -4.49 -4.78
C GLN A 298 27.87 -4.15 -4.77
N TYR A 299 27.00 -5.16 -4.73
CA TYR A 299 25.55 -4.96 -4.73
C TYR A 299 25.05 -4.29 -3.44
N LEU A 300 25.60 -4.68 -2.29
CA LEU A 300 25.29 -4.06 -0.99
C LEU A 300 25.74 -2.60 -0.93
N ALA A 301 26.93 -2.29 -1.46
CA ALA A 301 27.41 -0.92 -1.56
C ALA A 301 26.45 -0.04 -2.39
N MET A 302 25.97 -0.54 -3.54
CA MET A 302 24.99 0.18 -4.37
C MET A 302 23.66 0.45 -3.65
N LEU A 303 23.16 -0.52 -2.88
CA LEU A 303 21.93 -0.34 -2.08
C LEU A 303 22.13 0.67 -0.94
N GLY A 304 23.28 0.63 -0.27
CA GLY A 304 23.63 1.59 0.79
C GLY A 304 23.85 3.02 0.27
N ASP A 305 24.48 3.16 -0.90
CA ASP A 305 24.67 4.45 -1.58
C ASP A 305 23.34 5.14 -1.88
N LEU A 306 22.36 4.37 -2.35
CA LEU A 306 21.03 4.90 -2.66
C LEU A 306 20.26 5.29 -1.39
N ALA A 307 20.32 4.47 -0.33
CA ALA A 307 19.68 4.81 0.94
C ALA A 307 20.25 6.12 1.53
N ALA A 308 21.56 6.36 1.37
CA ALA A 308 22.18 7.61 1.77
C ALA A 308 21.72 8.80 0.91
N ILE A 309 21.64 8.62 -0.42
CA ILE A 309 21.12 9.64 -1.35
C ILE A 309 19.68 10.00 -0.99
N GLN A 310 18.81 9.01 -0.80
CA GLN A 310 17.41 9.23 -0.45
C GLN A 310 17.29 10.06 0.83
N LYS A 311 18.06 9.72 1.86
CA LYS A 311 18.09 10.45 3.13
C LYS A 311 18.52 11.91 2.96
N GLN A 312 19.46 12.19 2.06
CA GLN A 312 19.90 13.56 1.78
C GLN A 312 18.87 14.33 0.95
N ILE A 313 18.17 13.67 0.02
CA ILE A 313 17.07 14.28 -0.76
C ILE A 313 15.90 14.64 0.16
N ASP A 314 15.56 13.76 1.11
CA ASP A 314 14.49 14.02 2.09
C ASP A 314 14.78 15.23 3.00
N GLN A 315 16.03 15.70 3.05
CA GLN A 315 16.46 16.90 3.78
C GLN A 315 16.41 18.18 2.95
N ILE A 316 16.20 18.09 1.63
CA ILE A 316 16.10 19.27 0.77
C ILE A 316 14.86 20.08 1.18
N PRO A 317 15.01 21.39 1.47
CA PRO A 317 13.88 22.25 1.73
C PRO A 317 12.89 22.21 0.56
N PRO A 318 11.60 22.00 0.84
CA PRO A 318 10.61 21.97 -0.21
C PRO A 318 10.36 23.34 -0.85
N PRO A 319 9.83 23.37 -2.09
CA PRO A 319 9.41 24.63 -2.71
C PRO A 319 8.31 25.30 -1.89
N SER A 320 8.31 26.64 -1.88
CA SER A 320 7.30 27.43 -1.17
C SER A 320 5.89 27.15 -1.69
N LEU A 321 4.92 27.07 -0.77
CA LEU A 321 3.50 26.96 -1.13
C LEU A 321 3.01 28.20 -1.88
N ARG A 322 2.14 27.99 -2.86
CA ARG A 322 1.57 29.06 -3.69
C ARG A 322 0.13 29.34 -3.29
N TYR A 323 -0.19 30.60 -3.02
CA TYR A 323 -1.51 31.00 -2.53
C TYR A 323 -2.45 31.56 -3.61
N ALA A 324 -1.94 31.73 -4.83
CA ALA A 324 -2.68 32.15 -6.01
C ALA A 324 -2.00 31.63 -7.28
N SER A 325 -2.73 31.62 -8.40
CA SER A 325 -2.19 31.32 -9.73
C SER A 325 -2.65 32.37 -10.74
N THR A 326 -1.70 32.99 -11.42
CA THR A 326 -1.94 33.91 -12.55
C THR A 326 -2.22 33.15 -13.86
N LEU A 327 -1.87 31.86 -13.90
CA LEU A 327 -2.03 30.97 -15.06
C LEU A 327 -3.42 30.32 -15.10
N LEU A 328 -4.08 30.13 -13.96
CA LEU A 328 -5.38 29.45 -13.88
C LEU A 328 -6.47 30.13 -14.73
N GLN A 329 -6.41 31.46 -14.84
CA GLN A 329 -7.33 32.24 -15.69
C GLN A 329 -7.12 32.02 -17.20
N ARG A 330 -5.99 31.42 -17.60
CA ARG A 330 -5.63 31.11 -18.98
C ARG A 330 -5.91 29.65 -19.34
N VAL A 331 -6.44 28.86 -18.40
CA VAL A 331 -6.78 27.46 -18.65
C VAL A 331 -8.00 27.39 -19.60
N PRO A 332 -7.93 26.60 -20.69
CA PRO A 332 -9.05 26.44 -21.60
C PRO A 332 -10.31 25.89 -20.89
N PRO A 333 -11.54 26.33 -21.25
CA PRO A 333 -12.77 25.87 -20.60
C PRO A 333 -13.04 24.36 -20.70
N ALA A 334 -12.56 23.71 -21.76
CA ALA A 334 -12.75 22.27 -22.00
C ALA A 334 -11.73 21.38 -21.28
N THR A 335 -10.95 21.94 -20.34
CA THR A 335 -9.93 21.20 -19.60
C THR A 335 -10.56 20.23 -18.61
N ALA A 336 -10.19 18.96 -18.71
CA ALA A 336 -10.64 17.91 -17.82
C ALA A 336 -9.58 17.54 -16.77
N VAL A 337 -8.29 17.70 -17.08
CA VAL A 337 -7.19 17.44 -16.15
C VAL A 337 -6.31 18.67 -16.05
N VAL A 338 -5.99 19.09 -14.83
CA VAL A 338 -5.05 20.18 -14.55
C VAL A 338 -3.97 19.66 -13.60
N ALA A 339 -2.71 19.94 -13.90
CA ALA A 339 -1.63 19.78 -12.94
C ALA A 339 -0.91 21.12 -12.76
N SER A 340 -0.79 21.61 -11.52
CA SER A 340 0.05 22.76 -11.16
C SER A 340 1.29 22.27 -10.43
N ILE A 341 2.44 22.55 -11.01
CA ILE A 341 3.74 22.02 -10.60
C ILE A 341 4.59 23.20 -10.11
N PRO A 342 5.16 23.15 -8.88
CA PRO A 342 6.13 24.15 -8.43
C PRO A 342 7.38 24.08 -9.28
N ASN A 343 7.98 25.24 -9.55
CA ASN A 343 9.26 25.24 -10.22
C ASN A 343 10.34 24.65 -9.29
N LEU A 344 10.95 23.55 -9.71
CA LEU A 344 11.90 22.76 -8.92
C LEU A 344 13.37 23.09 -9.22
N SER A 345 13.69 24.19 -9.91
CA SER A 345 15.08 24.55 -10.30
C SER A 345 16.09 24.42 -9.16
N GLN A 346 15.77 24.99 -7.98
CA GLN A 346 16.63 24.93 -6.79
C GLN A 346 16.76 23.51 -6.23
N THR A 347 15.65 22.78 -6.15
CA THR A 347 15.62 21.38 -5.69
C THR A 347 16.45 20.49 -6.62
N LEU A 348 16.28 20.61 -7.94
CA LEU A 348 17.02 19.84 -8.94
C LEU A 348 18.53 20.12 -8.86
N ALA A 349 18.93 21.36 -8.62
CA ALA A 349 20.33 21.71 -8.42
C ALA A 349 20.96 21.01 -7.20
N GLN A 350 20.23 20.96 -6.08
CA GLN A 350 20.67 20.28 -4.86
C GLN A 350 20.71 18.76 -5.04
N VAL A 351 19.73 18.19 -5.76
CA VAL A 351 19.73 16.75 -6.11
C VAL A 351 20.97 16.39 -6.92
N THR A 352 21.31 17.13 -7.98
CA THR A 352 22.53 16.86 -8.76
C THR A 352 23.78 16.92 -7.88
N GLN A 353 23.86 17.89 -6.97
CA GLN A 353 24.98 18.01 -6.04
C GLN A 353 25.09 16.79 -5.10
N ILE A 354 23.98 16.30 -4.56
CA ILE A 354 23.95 15.08 -3.72
C ILE A 354 24.50 13.88 -4.48
N PHE A 355 24.11 13.71 -5.75
CA PHE A 355 24.59 12.62 -6.59
C PHE A 355 26.09 12.78 -6.89
N ASP A 356 26.55 13.98 -7.23
CA ASP A 356 27.97 14.26 -7.48
C ASP A 356 28.82 14.04 -6.20
N ASP A 357 28.36 14.49 -5.04
CA ASP A 357 29.01 14.27 -3.74
C ASP A 357 29.07 12.79 -3.39
N ARG A 358 27.99 12.04 -3.62
CA ARG A 358 27.99 10.59 -3.40
C ARG A 358 28.93 9.87 -4.35
N ALA A 359 29.02 10.31 -5.61
CA ALA A 359 29.97 9.78 -6.57
C ALA A 359 31.43 10.11 -6.21
N ALA A 360 31.69 11.20 -5.48
CA ALA A 360 33.02 11.45 -4.93
C ALA A 360 33.37 10.50 -3.76
N GLN A 361 32.37 10.05 -3.01
CA GLN A 361 32.55 9.24 -1.79
C GLN A 361 32.49 7.72 -2.04
N SER A 362 31.86 7.26 -3.12
CA SER A 362 31.68 5.83 -3.43
C SER A 362 32.20 5.49 -4.83
N ALA A 363 33.24 4.65 -4.90
CA ALA A 363 33.80 4.19 -6.17
C ALA A 363 32.81 3.34 -6.99
N SER A 364 31.99 2.52 -6.34
CA SER A 364 30.94 1.71 -6.98
C SER A 364 29.85 2.61 -7.59
N PHE A 365 29.42 3.64 -6.87
CA PHE A 365 28.44 4.59 -7.38
C PHE A 365 29.05 5.49 -8.47
N ALA A 366 30.29 5.93 -8.30
CA ALA A 366 31.01 6.77 -9.27
C ALA A 366 31.06 6.12 -10.65
N THR A 367 31.32 4.81 -10.70
CA THR A 367 31.39 4.05 -11.94
C THR A 367 30.05 4.07 -12.69
N TRP A 368 28.94 3.89 -11.96
CA TRP A 368 27.59 3.98 -12.53
C TRP A 368 27.23 5.42 -12.94
N TRP A 369 27.46 6.40 -12.06
CA TRP A 369 27.10 7.81 -12.27
C TRP A 369 27.86 8.44 -13.44
N LYS A 370 29.14 8.07 -13.62
CA LYS A 370 29.95 8.51 -14.77
C LYS A 370 29.68 7.72 -16.05
N GLY A 371 29.01 6.57 -15.95
CA GLY A 371 28.64 5.74 -17.10
C GLY A 371 27.50 6.35 -17.93
N THR A 372 27.18 5.72 -19.06
CA THR A 372 26.22 6.23 -20.05
C THR A 372 24.83 6.50 -19.47
N GLN A 373 24.37 5.68 -18.52
CA GLN A 373 23.07 5.86 -17.86
C GLN A 373 23.06 7.08 -16.94
N GLY A 374 24.09 7.25 -16.10
CA GLY A 374 24.22 8.41 -15.22
C GLY A 374 24.38 9.71 -15.99
N GLN A 375 25.15 9.71 -17.09
CA GLN A 375 25.26 10.87 -17.98
C GLN A 375 23.93 11.25 -18.64
N GLY A 376 23.12 10.27 -19.06
CA GLY A 376 21.78 10.54 -19.58
C GLY A 376 20.85 11.18 -18.54
N ILE A 377 20.90 10.71 -17.28
CA ILE A 377 20.15 11.30 -16.17
C ILE A 377 20.64 12.73 -15.90
N ARG A 378 21.96 12.93 -15.82
CA ARG A 378 22.57 14.25 -15.61
C ARG A 378 22.16 15.23 -16.69
N GLN A 379 22.26 14.83 -17.96
CA GLN A 379 21.84 15.66 -19.09
C GLN A 379 20.35 16.01 -19.03
N ALA A 380 19.48 15.05 -18.68
CA ALA A 380 18.05 15.30 -18.53
C ALA A 380 17.76 16.29 -17.39
N VAL A 381 18.42 16.14 -16.24
CA VAL A 381 18.30 17.04 -15.09
C VAL A 381 18.84 18.43 -15.41
N ASP A 382 19.97 18.52 -16.12
CA ASP A 382 20.57 19.79 -16.54
C ASP A 382 19.66 20.53 -17.53
N HIS A 383 19.04 19.82 -18.49
CA HIS A 383 18.05 20.42 -19.38
C HIS A 383 16.81 20.88 -18.61
N ALA A 384 16.28 20.06 -17.70
CA ALA A 384 15.13 20.41 -16.87
C ALA A 384 15.41 21.66 -16.02
N ARG A 385 16.56 21.70 -15.34
CA ARG A 385 17.03 22.86 -14.56
C ARG A 385 17.16 24.09 -15.44
N ALA A 386 17.83 23.97 -16.59
CA ALA A 386 18.04 25.10 -17.49
C ALA A 386 16.72 25.65 -18.05
N VAL A 387 15.75 24.80 -18.41
CA VAL A 387 14.40 25.25 -18.78
C VAL A 387 13.73 25.93 -17.59
N SER A 388 13.76 25.31 -16.41
CA SER A 388 13.19 25.84 -15.18
C SER A 388 13.75 27.21 -14.79
N ASP A 389 15.01 27.52 -15.09
CA ASP A 389 15.63 28.84 -14.85
C ASP A 389 15.04 29.95 -15.74
N TYR A 390 14.38 29.61 -16.85
CA TYR A 390 13.64 30.58 -17.67
C TYR A 390 12.20 30.80 -17.17
N LEU A 391 11.65 29.88 -16.39
CA LEU A 391 10.24 29.86 -16.03
C LEU A 391 9.97 30.53 -14.67
N GLY A 392 8.74 30.97 -14.48
CA GLY A 392 8.23 31.45 -13.20
C GLY A 392 8.10 30.34 -12.15
N ASP A 393 7.54 30.66 -10.98
CA ASP A 393 7.41 29.70 -9.87
C ASP A 393 6.35 28.61 -10.12
N GLU A 394 5.57 28.74 -11.20
CA GLU A 394 4.48 27.84 -11.56
C GLU A 394 4.56 27.39 -13.01
N ILE A 395 4.39 26.08 -13.19
CA ILE A 395 4.19 25.42 -14.47
C ILE A 395 2.83 24.72 -14.38
N LEU A 396 1.90 25.06 -15.26
CA LEU A 396 0.53 24.55 -15.26
C LEU A 396 0.28 23.73 -16.54
N LEU A 397 0.04 22.44 -16.38
CA LEU A 397 -0.43 21.54 -17.43
C LEU A 397 -1.95 21.53 -17.43
N ALA A 398 -2.56 21.75 -18.60
CA ALA A 398 -4.00 21.65 -18.80
C ALA A 398 -4.28 20.70 -19.97
N ALA A 399 -5.06 19.65 -19.73
CA ALA A 399 -5.42 18.67 -20.74
C ALA A 399 -6.96 18.54 -20.87
N PRO A 400 -7.51 18.70 -22.07
CA PRO A 400 -8.88 18.26 -22.34
C PRO A 400 -8.95 16.73 -22.37
N VAL A 401 -10.16 16.15 -22.35
CA VAL A 401 -10.31 14.69 -22.55
C VAL A 401 -9.88 14.29 -23.97
N ASN A 402 -10.30 15.09 -24.95
CA ASN A 402 -9.99 14.89 -26.36
C ASN A 402 -9.21 16.11 -26.87
N GLY A 403 -7.97 15.88 -27.31
CA GLY A 403 -7.09 16.91 -27.85
C GLY A 403 -5.72 16.96 -27.18
N PRO A 404 -4.78 17.75 -27.71
CA PRO A 404 -3.45 17.87 -27.15
C PRO A 404 -3.48 18.61 -25.81
N PRO A 405 -2.67 18.20 -24.83
CA PRO A 405 -2.46 18.98 -23.62
C PRO A 405 -1.67 20.25 -23.93
N ILE A 406 -1.84 21.27 -23.10
CA ILE A 406 -1.03 22.47 -23.12
C ILE A 406 -0.26 22.65 -21.81
N VAL A 407 0.90 23.28 -21.89
CA VAL A 407 1.70 23.70 -20.72
C VAL A 407 1.79 25.20 -20.72
N LEU A 408 1.37 25.83 -19.62
CA LEU A 408 1.42 27.27 -19.38
C LEU A 408 2.48 27.58 -18.33
N ALA A 409 3.26 28.63 -18.55
CA ALA A 409 4.19 29.15 -17.55
C ALA A 409 4.45 30.63 -17.79
N GLU A 410 4.84 31.34 -16.74
CA GLU A 410 5.47 32.66 -16.88
C GLU A 410 6.94 32.49 -17.33
N VAL A 411 7.44 33.42 -18.12
CA VAL A 411 8.81 33.51 -18.61
C VAL A 411 9.49 34.65 -17.85
N ARG A 412 10.48 34.30 -17.03
CA ARG A 412 11.27 35.27 -16.24
C ARG A 412 12.53 35.75 -16.95
N ARG A 413 12.98 35.04 -17.97
CA ARG A 413 14.21 35.34 -18.70
C ARG A 413 14.00 35.18 -20.21
N THR A 414 14.54 36.12 -20.98
CA THR A 414 14.52 36.06 -22.45
C THR A 414 15.39 34.93 -23.00
N GLY A 415 15.06 34.40 -24.18
CA GLY A 415 15.85 33.37 -24.86
C GLY A 415 15.36 31.93 -24.67
N LEU A 416 14.22 31.74 -23.99
CA LEU A 416 13.61 30.41 -23.81
C LEU A 416 13.32 29.72 -25.16
N ASP A 417 12.75 30.42 -26.14
CA ASP A 417 12.42 29.82 -27.44
C ASP A 417 13.64 29.26 -28.19
N ALA A 418 14.73 30.04 -28.21
CA ALA A 418 15.99 29.62 -28.81
C ALA A 418 16.57 28.39 -28.08
N TYR A 419 16.51 28.38 -26.75
CA TYR A 419 16.98 27.25 -25.95
C TYR A 419 16.13 25.99 -26.17
N LEU A 420 14.80 26.10 -26.18
CA LEU A 420 13.89 24.99 -26.47
C LEU A 420 14.15 24.40 -27.87
N THR A 421 14.44 25.25 -28.85
CA THR A 421 14.82 24.81 -30.20
C THR A 421 16.18 24.09 -30.19
N GLN A 422 17.16 24.62 -29.46
CA GLN A 422 18.49 24.02 -29.34
C GLN A 422 18.46 22.61 -28.73
N ILE A 423 17.59 22.38 -27.73
CA ILE A 423 17.44 21.06 -27.09
C ILE A 423 16.45 20.14 -27.83
N GLY A 424 15.97 20.54 -29.02
CA GLY A 424 15.16 19.69 -29.90
C GLY A 424 13.66 19.64 -29.60
N VAL A 425 13.11 20.59 -28.85
CA VAL A 425 11.64 20.68 -28.65
C VAL A 425 11.01 21.29 -29.91
N THR A 426 10.28 20.50 -30.68
CA THR A 426 9.71 20.87 -32.00
C THR A 426 8.19 21.06 -32.03
N GLY A 427 7.50 20.89 -30.89
CA GLY A 427 6.05 21.05 -30.79
C GLY A 427 5.56 22.51 -30.91
N PRO A 428 4.27 22.74 -31.17
CA PRO A 428 3.70 24.09 -31.26
C PRO A 428 3.91 24.83 -29.94
N ARG A 429 4.35 26.09 -30.03
CA ARG A 429 4.51 26.98 -28.88
C ARG A 429 4.22 28.42 -29.28
N ALA A 430 3.75 29.20 -28.31
CA ALA A 430 3.52 30.62 -28.48
C ALA A 430 3.93 31.40 -27.24
N PHE A 431 4.29 32.66 -27.47
CA PHE A 431 4.70 33.61 -26.45
C PHE A 431 3.81 34.86 -26.54
N ASP A 432 3.34 35.34 -25.39
CA ASP A 432 2.59 36.59 -25.27
C ASP A 432 3.05 37.33 -24.01
N GLY A 433 3.79 38.43 -24.20
CA GLY A 433 4.44 39.15 -23.10
C GLY A 433 5.39 38.24 -22.31
N ASN A 434 5.10 38.06 -21.03
CA ASN A 434 5.85 37.16 -20.14
C ASN A 434 5.22 35.76 -20.04
N LEU A 435 4.31 35.36 -20.92
CA LEU A 435 3.69 34.05 -20.90
C LEU A 435 4.23 33.17 -22.02
N VAL A 436 4.40 31.90 -21.73
CA VAL A 436 4.65 30.85 -22.73
C VAL A 436 3.55 29.80 -22.64
N VAL A 437 3.11 29.34 -23.80
CA VAL A 437 2.33 28.11 -23.93
C VAL A 437 3.08 27.12 -24.82
N LEU A 438 3.19 25.88 -24.36
CA LEU A 438 3.61 24.73 -25.18
C LEU A 438 2.38 23.88 -25.50
N GLY A 439 2.34 23.27 -26.69
CA GLY A 439 1.20 22.50 -27.18
C GLY A 439 0.13 23.32 -27.92
N ALA A 440 0.33 24.63 -28.08
CA ALA A 440 -0.60 25.54 -28.77
C ALA A 440 0.14 26.59 -29.60
N THR A 441 -0.53 27.11 -30.65
CA THR A 441 -0.01 28.13 -31.56
C THR A 441 -0.32 29.57 -31.12
N ALA A 442 -1.11 29.74 -30.06
CA ALA A 442 -1.40 31.02 -29.43
C ALA A 442 -1.62 30.81 -27.92
N VAL A 443 -1.23 31.80 -27.11
CA VAL A 443 -1.53 31.81 -25.67
C VAL A 443 -3.04 31.93 -25.49
N PRO A 444 -3.69 31.04 -24.72
CA PRO A 444 -5.13 31.13 -24.49
C PRO A 444 -5.54 32.50 -23.89
N PRO A 445 -6.68 33.06 -24.30
CA PRO A 445 -7.19 34.29 -23.71
C PRO A 445 -7.56 34.07 -22.24
N ILE A 446 -7.68 35.16 -21.47
CA ILE A 446 -8.28 35.10 -20.13
C ILE A 446 -9.71 34.57 -20.29
N GLY A 447 -10.03 33.50 -19.58
CA GLY A 447 -11.30 32.80 -19.66
C GLY A 447 -11.96 32.60 -18.30
N GLN A 448 -13.09 31.90 -18.33
CA GLN A 448 -13.93 31.65 -17.15
C GLN A 448 -13.64 30.30 -16.48
N PHE A 449 -12.52 29.62 -16.83
CA PHE A 449 -12.17 28.35 -16.19
C PHE A 449 -12.13 28.41 -14.65
N PRO A 450 -11.59 29.47 -14.01
CA PRO A 450 -11.65 29.58 -12.55
C PRO A 450 -13.07 29.54 -11.97
N ALA A 451 -14.09 29.98 -12.72
CA ALA A 451 -15.49 29.92 -12.32
C ALA A 451 -16.15 28.55 -12.59
N SER A 452 -15.49 27.65 -13.31
CA SER A 452 -15.97 26.28 -13.49
C SER A 452 -15.90 25.48 -12.18
N PRO A 453 -16.69 24.40 -12.03
CA PRO A 453 -16.62 23.55 -10.85
C PRO A 453 -15.22 23.01 -10.52
N LEU A 454 -14.44 22.60 -11.55
CA LEU A 454 -13.06 22.16 -11.37
C LEU A 454 -12.15 23.33 -10.99
N GLY A 455 -12.28 24.47 -11.67
CA GLY A 455 -11.51 25.69 -11.36
C GLY A 455 -11.73 26.19 -9.93
N ALA A 456 -12.97 26.15 -9.43
CA ALA A 456 -13.29 26.51 -8.05
C ALA A 456 -12.61 25.59 -7.02
N LYS A 457 -12.49 24.28 -7.32
CA LYS A 457 -11.73 23.33 -6.48
C LYS A 457 -10.24 23.65 -6.47
N LEU A 458 -9.64 23.97 -7.62
CA LEU A 458 -8.25 24.41 -7.67
C LEU A 458 -8.05 25.72 -6.90
N LEU A 459 -8.92 26.72 -7.06
CA LEU A 459 -8.83 27.98 -6.31
C LEU A 459 -8.85 27.76 -4.79
N ALA A 460 -9.72 26.88 -4.30
CA ALA A 460 -9.71 26.50 -2.88
C ALA A 460 -8.39 25.82 -2.46
N SER A 461 -7.77 25.05 -3.36
CA SER A 461 -6.47 24.41 -3.13
C SER A 461 -5.36 25.47 -2.98
N TYR A 462 -5.35 26.50 -3.84
CA TYR A 462 -4.42 27.63 -3.73
C TYR A 462 -4.64 28.43 -2.45
N GLN A 463 -5.88 28.75 -2.08
CA GLN A 463 -6.16 29.48 -0.83
C GLN A 463 -5.59 28.77 0.40
N ASN A 464 -5.50 27.44 0.36
CA ASN A 464 -4.91 26.60 1.42
C ASN A 464 -3.40 26.32 1.22
N GLY A 465 -2.74 27.04 0.31
CA GLY A 465 -1.33 26.85 -0.06
C GLY A 465 -1.12 25.63 -0.95
N ALA A 466 -1.02 25.83 -2.26
CA ALA A 466 -0.79 24.78 -3.24
C ALA A 466 0.70 24.44 -3.39
N GLY A 467 1.05 23.19 -3.11
CA GLY A 467 2.31 22.56 -3.51
C GLY A 467 2.20 21.99 -4.93
N LEU A 468 2.54 20.71 -5.11
CA LEU A 468 2.14 19.98 -6.32
C LEU A 468 0.65 19.68 -6.25
N LEU A 469 -0.09 20.04 -7.28
CA LEU A 469 -1.54 19.87 -7.37
C LEU A 469 -1.88 19.15 -8.67
N LEU A 470 -2.68 18.09 -8.59
CA LEU A 470 -3.27 17.39 -9.74
C LEU A 470 -4.77 17.31 -9.50
N ALA A 471 -5.56 17.73 -10.47
CA ALA A 471 -7.02 17.71 -10.40
C ALA A 471 -7.60 17.17 -11.70
N ALA A 472 -8.61 16.30 -11.61
CA ALA A 472 -9.29 15.72 -12.74
C ALA A 472 -10.81 15.78 -12.57
N ASN A 473 -11.52 16.16 -13.63
CA ASN A 473 -12.96 16.07 -13.79
C ASN A 473 -13.32 14.69 -14.35
N MET A 474 -13.69 13.79 -13.45
CA MET A 474 -14.01 12.41 -13.80
C MET A 474 -15.35 12.28 -14.51
N GLU A 475 -16.31 13.19 -14.27
CA GLU A 475 -17.58 13.21 -15.03
C GLU A 475 -17.31 13.38 -16.53
N GLN A 476 -16.45 14.32 -16.90
CA GLN A 476 -16.08 14.53 -18.31
C GLN A 476 -15.34 13.33 -18.90
N ILE A 477 -14.39 12.75 -18.15
CA ILE A 477 -13.58 11.61 -18.60
C ILE A 477 -14.45 10.36 -18.81
N ILE A 478 -15.32 10.03 -17.85
CA ILE A 478 -16.19 8.85 -17.90
C ILE A 478 -17.20 8.99 -19.05
N VAL A 479 -17.81 10.16 -19.22
CA VAL A 479 -18.76 10.42 -20.32
C VAL A 479 -18.12 10.19 -21.69
N GLU A 480 -16.90 10.70 -21.90
CA GLU A 480 -16.19 10.53 -23.17
C GLU A 480 -15.71 9.08 -23.39
N GLN A 481 -15.24 8.39 -22.35
CA GLN A 481 -14.89 6.96 -22.45
C GLN A 481 -16.08 6.10 -22.83
N ASN A 482 -17.26 6.39 -22.27
CA ASN A 482 -18.50 5.68 -22.60
C ASN A 482 -18.93 5.91 -24.05
N LYS A 483 -18.71 7.11 -24.61
CA LYS A 483 -18.95 7.39 -26.03
C LYS A 483 -17.96 6.65 -26.94
N ALA A 484 -16.68 6.61 -26.57
CA ALA A 484 -15.62 6.03 -27.40
C ALA A 484 -15.70 4.49 -27.49
N ASN A 485 -16.14 3.81 -26.43
CA ASN A 485 -16.10 2.35 -26.36
C ASN A 485 -17.32 1.63 -26.97
N ASN A 486 -18.30 2.36 -27.52
CA ASN A 486 -19.50 1.79 -28.15
C ASN A 486 -20.17 0.68 -27.31
N VAL A 487 -20.03 0.73 -25.97
CA VAL A 487 -20.47 -0.35 -25.08
C VAL A 487 -21.99 -0.33 -25.06
N PRO A 488 -22.66 -1.36 -25.63
CA PRO A 488 -24.09 -1.47 -25.47
C PRO A 488 -24.35 -1.72 -23.98
N THR A 489 -25.36 -1.05 -23.41
CA THR A 489 -25.89 -1.20 -22.05
C THR A 489 -26.33 -2.65 -21.79
N THR A 490 -25.37 -3.56 -21.71
CA THR A 490 -25.52 -4.99 -21.49
C THR A 490 -25.05 -5.31 -20.09
N ASN A 491 -25.74 -6.26 -19.46
CA ASN A 491 -25.72 -6.64 -18.04
C ASN A 491 -24.35 -7.10 -17.47
N VAL A 492 -23.21 -6.68 -18.00
CA VAL A 492 -21.91 -6.85 -17.34
C VAL A 492 -21.75 -5.70 -16.33
N PRO A 493 -21.65 -5.98 -15.02
CA PRO A 493 -21.46 -4.92 -14.03
C PRO A 493 -20.20 -4.12 -14.36
N ASN A 494 -20.33 -2.81 -14.51
CA ASN A 494 -19.18 -1.92 -14.60
C ASN A 494 -18.32 -2.13 -13.33
N PRO A 495 -17.05 -2.54 -13.44
CA PRO A 495 -16.19 -2.72 -12.26
C PRO A 495 -16.12 -1.46 -11.39
N ALA A 496 -16.24 -0.27 -11.98
CA ALA A 496 -16.32 0.99 -11.24
C ALA A 496 -17.60 1.11 -10.39
N ALA A 497 -18.73 0.55 -10.84
CA ALA A 497 -20.00 0.57 -10.10
C ALA A 497 -19.99 -0.36 -8.88
N ILE A 498 -19.18 -1.43 -8.92
CA ILE A 498 -18.97 -2.32 -7.77
C ILE A 498 -18.22 -1.56 -6.66
N VAL A 499 -17.20 -0.79 -7.04
CA VAL A 499 -16.40 0.01 -6.09
C VAL A 499 -17.10 1.32 -5.71
N GLY A 500 -18.10 1.75 -6.50
CA GLY A 500 -18.86 3.00 -6.28
C GLY A 500 -18.22 4.25 -6.87
N PHE A 501 -17.38 4.11 -7.90
CA PHE A 501 -16.67 5.21 -8.57
C PHE A 501 -17.27 5.61 -9.92
N ASP A 502 -18.39 5.04 -10.31
CA ASP A 502 -19.16 5.43 -11.50
C ASP A 502 -19.81 6.81 -11.36
N ASN A 503 -20.10 7.27 -10.14
CA ASN A 503 -20.54 8.64 -9.85
C ASN A 503 -19.39 9.55 -9.35
N LEU A 504 -18.13 9.18 -9.59
CA LEU A 504 -16.97 9.99 -9.21
C LEU A 504 -16.94 11.27 -10.06
N ARG A 505 -16.83 12.42 -9.39
CA ARG A 505 -16.89 13.76 -9.98
C ARG A 505 -15.53 14.41 -10.11
N PHE A 506 -14.80 14.52 -9.00
CA PHE A 506 -13.46 15.09 -8.99
C PHE A 506 -12.48 14.18 -8.26
N VAL A 507 -11.28 14.07 -8.83
CA VAL A 507 -10.11 13.57 -8.11
C VAL A 507 -9.15 14.74 -7.97
N VAL A 508 -8.75 15.07 -6.74
CA VAL A 508 -7.75 16.10 -6.48
C VAL A 508 -6.66 15.51 -5.59
N ALA A 509 -5.45 15.40 -6.12
CA ALA A 509 -4.26 14.98 -5.38
C ALA A 509 -3.34 16.19 -5.15
N GLU A 510 -2.89 16.33 -3.91
CA GLU A 510 -2.01 17.40 -3.46
C GLU A 510 -0.81 16.81 -2.73
N SER A 511 0.37 17.35 -3.03
CA SER A 511 1.56 17.17 -2.22
C SER A 511 2.03 18.53 -1.75
N LYS A 512 1.82 18.79 -0.46
CA LYS A 512 2.35 19.95 0.25
C LYS A 512 3.56 19.49 1.01
N THR A 513 4.64 20.23 0.93
CA THR A 513 5.83 19.94 1.71
C THR A 513 6.10 21.16 2.56
N SER A 514 5.90 21.03 3.88
CA SER A 514 6.14 22.08 4.87
C SER A 514 7.44 21.80 5.61
N SER A 515 8.00 22.80 6.29
CA SER A 515 9.18 22.66 7.15
C SER A 515 9.01 21.65 8.29
N THR A 516 7.77 21.26 8.62
CA THR A 516 7.46 20.33 9.72
C THR A 516 7.16 18.90 9.27
N SER A 517 6.68 18.68 8.03
CA SER A 517 6.55 17.38 7.34
C SER A 517 5.90 17.52 5.95
N PRO A 518 6.14 16.56 5.01
CA PRO A 518 5.29 16.38 3.85
C PRO A 518 3.86 16.09 4.30
N LEU A 519 2.87 16.64 3.60
CA LEU A 519 1.46 16.28 3.70
C LEU A 519 0.97 15.98 2.29
N ASN A 520 0.62 14.73 2.09
CA ASN A 520 0.13 14.21 0.84
C ASN A 520 -1.32 13.82 1.00
N THR A 521 -2.19 14.38 0.17
CA THR A 521 -3.63 14.12 0.25
C THR A 521 -4.21 13.82 -1.13
N ALA A 522 -5.16 12.89 -1.19
CA ALA A 522 -5.98 12.65 -2.36
C ALA A 522 -7.45 12.72 -1.94
N SER A 523 -8.23 13.55 -2.61
CA SER A 523 -9.66 13.67 -2.40
C SER A 523 -10.43 13.14 -3.59
N PHE A 524 -11.46 12.36 -3.30
CA PHE A 524 -12.40 11.75 -4.23
C PHE A 524 -13.77 12.36 -3.92
N THR A 525 -14.26 13.22 -4.81
CA THR A 525 -15.58 13.86 -4.68
C THR A 525 -16.56 13.17 -5.61
N PHE A 526 -17.74 12.83 -5.11
CA PHE A 526 -18.80 12.13 -5.84
C PHE A 526 -19.93 13.10 -6.22
N SER A 527 -20.65 12.83 -7.30
CA SER A 527 -21.77 13.67 -7.75
C SER A 527 -23.05 13.45 -6.93
N SER A 528 -23.13 12.32 -6.22
CA SER A 528 -24.22 11.96 -5.30
C SER A 528 -23.67 11.19 -4.10
N ALA A 529 -24.55 10.72 -3.21
CA ALA A 529 -24.14 9.92 -2.06
C ALA A 529 -23.32 8.70 -2.52
N ARG A 530 -22.23 8.40 -1.79
CA ARG A 530 -21.38 7.22 -2.04
C ARG A 530 -22.21 5.94 -2.00
N HIS A 531 -21.88 4.98 -2.84
CA HIS A 531 -22.43 3.62 -2.85
C HIS A 531 -21.32 2.58 -3.06
N GLY A 532 -21.67 1.28 -3.04
CA GLY A 532 -20.69 0.19 -3.18
C GLY A 532 -19.62 0.23 -2.09
N LEU A 533 -18.39 -0.21 -2.43
CA LEU A 533 -17.26 -0.18 -1.49
C LEU A 533 -16.97 1.23 -0.96
N ALA A 534 -17.15 2.25 -1.79
CA ALA A 534 -16.96 3.64 -1.38
C ALA A 534 -17.94 4.07 -0.28
N SER A 535 -19.11 3.43 -0.10
CA SER A 535 -20.05 3.78 1.01
C SER A 535 -19.73 3.11 2.34
N TRP A 536 -18.85 2.10 2.35
CA TRP A 536 -18.51 1.37 3.58
C TRP A 536 -17.98 2.33 4.64
N LEU A 537 -17.05 3.20 4.23
CA LEU A 537 -16.37 4.11 5.14
C LEU A 537 -17.33 5.15 5.72
N ALA A 538 -17.47 5.20 7.05
CA ALA A 538 -18.34 6.15 7.73
C ALA A 538 -17.77 7.58 7.78
N THR A 539 -18.54 8.50 8.36
CA THR A 539 -17.96 9.75 8.86
C THR A 539 -16.93 9.46 9.94
N PRO A 540 -15.93 10.35 10.14
CA PRO A 540 -14.97 10.17 11.21
C PRO A 540 -15.66 9.88 12.54
N GLY A 541 -15.15 8.90 13.27
CA GLY A 541 -15.71 8.50 14.54
C GLY A 541 -14.67 7.79 15.40
N PRO A 542 -14.95 7.60 16.69
CA PRO A 542 -13.92 7.14 17.60
C PRO A 542 -13.50 5.70 17.31
N MET A 543 -12.20 5.43 17.39
CA MET A 543 -11.62 4.12 17.12
C MET A 543 -11.12 3.43 18.40
N GLY A 544 -12.03 3.05 19.29
CA GLY A 544 -11.69 2.43 20.58
C GLY A 544 -11.08 1.02 20.48
N SER A 545 -11.28 0.32 19.36
CA SER A 545 -10.65 -0.97 19.06
C SER A 545 -9.13 -0.89 18.90
N LEU A 546 -8.59 0.28 18.54
CA LEU A 546 -7.14 0.51 18.48
C LEU A 546 -6.45 0.42 19.83
N ASP A 547 -7.18 0.59 20.94
CA ASP A 547 -6.62 0.47 22.27
C ASP A 547 -6.26 -0.98 22.66
N PHE A 548 -6.67 -1.97 21.88
CA PHE A 548 -6.21 -3.36 22.02
C PHE A 548 -4.92 -3.65 21.25
N VAL A 549 -4.39 -2.67 20.53
CA VAL A 549 -3.15 -2.75 19.77
C VAL A 549 -2.01 -2.14 20.57
N SER A 550 -0.88 -2.84 20.70
CA SER A 550 0.27 -2.34 21.45
C SER A 550 1.06 -1.29 20.65
N PRO A 551 1.85 -0.43 21.32
CA PRO A 551 2.81 0.48 20.70
C PRO A 551 3.84 -0.20 19.78
N ARG A 552 4.04 -1.52 19.92
CA ARG A 552 5.03 -2.29 19.16
C ARG A 552 4.46 -2.94 17.90
N ALA A 553 3.18 -2.74 17.61
CA ALA A 553 2.54 -3.30 16.42
C ALA A 553 3.31 -2.91 15.16
N SER A 554 3.56 -3.91 14.30
CA SER A 554 4.22 -3.72 13.01
C SER A 554 3.24 -3.26 11.94
N PHE A 555 1.97 -3.62 12.11
CA PHE A 555 0.87 -3.20 11.26
C PHE A 555 -0.40 -3.07 12.10
N ALA A 556 -1.19 -2.03 11.82
CA ALA A 556 -2.55 -1.91 12.33
C ALA A 556 -3.41 -1.16 11.32
N THR A 557 -4.58 -1.69 10.99
CA THR A 557 -5.61 -0.99 10.21
C THR A 557 -6.89 -0.95 11.02
N ALA A 558 -7.52 0.22 11.07
CA ALA A 558 -8.80 0.41 11.74
C ALA A 558 -9.73 1.20 10.84
N PHE A 559 -11.02 0.88 10.89
CA PHE A 559 -12.03 1.58 10.10
C PHE A 559 -13.37 1.62 10.83
N VAL A 560 -14.14 2.65 10.48
CA VAL A 560 -15.52 2.83 10.91
C VAL A 560 -16.43 2.63 9.70
N THR A 561 -17.44 1.78 9.84
CA THR A 561 -18.46 1.48 8.85
C THR A 561 -19.83 2.04 9.23
N ARG A 562 -20.58 2.54 8.24
CA ARG A 562 -21.97 2.97 8.44
C ARG A 562 -22.91 1.79 8.59
N ASP A 563 -22.60 0.68 7.91
CA ASP A 563 -23.45 -0.49 7.82
C ASP A 563 -22.60 -1.77 7.81
N PRO A 564 -22.42 -2.42 8.98
CA PRO A 564 -21.74 -3.71 9.08
C PRO A 564 -22.40 -4.81 8.25
N ARG A 565 -23.71 -4.72 8.00
CA ARG A 565 -24.45 -5.69 7.18
C ARG A 565 -24.08 -5.58 5.72
N GLN A 566 -24.00 -4.34 5.21
CA GLN A 566 -23.54 -4.09 3.84
C GLN A 566 -22.13 -4.68 3.65
N LEU A 567 -21.20 -4.34 4.55
CA LEU A 567 -19.82 -4.85 4.49
C LEU A 567 -19.78 -6.38 4.51
N LEU A 568 -20.49 -7.04 5.44
CA LEU A 568 -20.49 -8.50 5.54
C LEU A 568 -21.12 -9.17 4.30
N SER A 569 -22.21 -8.59 3.76
CA SER A 569 -22.88 -9.12 2.57
C SER A 569 -21.99 -9.09 1.33
N GLU A 570 -21.20 -8.03 1.16
CA GLU A 570 -20.29 -7.88 0.03
C GLU A 570 -19.05 -8.77 0.18
N LEU A 571 -18.54 -8.99 1.40
CA LEU A 571 -17.49 -9.99 1.65
C LEU A 571 -17.96 -11.43 1.36
N ILE A 572 -19.20 -11.77 1.73
CA ILE A 572 -19.80 -13.08 1.40
C ILE A 572 -19.93 -13.24 -0.11
N ALA A 573 -20.37 -12.19 -0.82
CA ALA A 573 -20.44 -12.21 -2.28
C ALA A 573 -19.05 -12.40 -2.92
N ALA A 574 -18.01 -11.76 -2.36
CA ALA A 574 -16.63 -11.90 -2.82
C ALA A 574 -16.02 -13.28 -2.53
N ALA A 575 -16.44 -13.96 -1.45
CA ALA A 575 -15.99 -15.32 -1.10
C ALA A 575 -16.50 -16.40 -2.09
N GLY A 576 -17.42 -16.03 -2.99
CA GLY A 576 -17.88 -16.86 -4.09
C GLY A 576 -19.26 -17.49 -3.86
N PRO A 577 -19.93 -17.92 -4.94
CA PRO A 577 -21.32 -18.36 -4.91
C PRO A 577 -21.54 -19.60 -4.02
N GLN A 578 -20.57 -20.52 -3.96
CA GLN A 578 -20.66 -21.73 -3.12
C GLN A 578 -20.71 -21.40 -1.63
N PHE A 579 -19.97 -20.39 -1.17
CA PHE A 579 -19.99 -19.95 0.22
C PHE A 579 -21.32 -19.27 0.56
N ALA A 580 -21.81 -18.40 -0.32
CA ALA A 580 -23.11 -17.75 -0.18
C ALA A 580 -24.28 -18.75 -0.18
N GLU A 581 -24.25 -19.76 -1.06
CA GLU A 581 -25.24 -20.85 -1.07
C GLU A 581 -25.19 -21.70 0.20
N GLY A 582 -23.99 -21.95 0.75
CA GLY A 582 -23.83 -22.64 2.04
C GLY A 582 -24.51 -21.89 3.18
N LEU A 583 -24.31 -20.56 3.28
CA LEU A 583 -24.96 -19.73 4.28
C LEU A 583 -26.48 -19.68 4.11
N ASN A 584 -26.98 -19.59 2.87
CA ASN A 584 -28.41 -19.67 2.58
C ASN A 584 -29.02 -21.02 3.00
N THR A 585 -28.30 -22.12 2.78
CA THR A 585 -28.74 -23.46 3.19
C THR A 585 -28.83 -23.55 4.71
N ILE A 586 -27.86 -22.99 5.45
CA ILE A 586 -27.89 -22.88 6.91
C ILE A 586 -29.10 -22.06 7.36
N GLN A 587 -29.37 -20.91 6.73
CA GLN A 587 -30.52 -20.07 7.06
C GLN A 587 -31.86 -20.80 6.89
N GLN A 588 -32.01 -21.58 5.82
CA GLN A 588 -33.23 -22.34 5.56
C GLN A 588 -33.45 -23.52 6.52
N THR A 589 -32.38 -24.04 7.13
CA THR A 589 -32.45 -25.25 7.98
C THR A 589 -32.32 -24.97 9.48
N ALA A 590 -31.69 -23.85 9.87
CA ALA A 590 -31.29 -23.60 11.26
C ALA A 590 -32.14 -22.54 11.99
N GLY A 591 -33.11 -21.90 11.32
CA GLY A 591 -34.04 -20.95 11.96
C GLY A 591 -33.41 -19.63 12.43
N PHE A 592 -32.19 -19.31 11.97
CA PHE A 592 -31.50 -18.04 12.21
C PHE A 592 -30.91 -17.51 10.89
N SER A 593 -30.69 -16.20 10.77
CA SER A 593 -30.08 -15.57 9.60
C SER A 593 -28.61 -15.28 9.90
N PRO A 594 -27.64 -16.06 9.38
CA PRO A 594 -26.22 -15.84 9.68
C PRO A 594 -25.77 -14.41 9.37
N LEU A 595 -26.34 -13.81 8.33
CA LEU A 595 -26.07 -12.42 7.95
C LEU A 595 -26.68 -11.43 8.94
N ASP A 596 -27.99 -11.52 9.24
CA ASP A 596 -28.65 -10.53 10.08
C ASP A 596 -28.31 -10.66 11.56
N ASP A 597 -28.15 -11.89 12.05
CA ASP A 597 -27.85 -12.15 13.46
C ASP A 597 -26.40 -11.82 13.81
N VAL A 598 -25.46 -12.10 12.91
CA VAL A 598 -24.06 -11.67 13.07
C VAL A 598 -23.94 -10.18 12.82
N ALA A 599 -24.25 -9.69 11.62
CA ALA A 599 -24.00 -8.28 11.31
C ALA A 599 -24.91 -7.32 12.08
N GLY A 600 -26.09 -7.76 12.54
CA GLY A 600 -26.95 -6.98 13.43
C GLY A 600 -26.48 -6.91 14.88
N SER A 601 -25.49 -7.72 15.26
CA SER A 601 -24.85 -7.69 16.59
C SER A 601 -23.52 -6.94 16.59
N LEU A 602 -22.94 -6.68 15.42
CA LEU A 602 -21.69 -5.93 15.26
C LEU A 602 -21.95 -4.43 15.29
N GLY A 603 -21.04 -3.71 15.95
CA GLY A 603 -20.95 -2.26 15.88
C GLY A 603 -20.30 -1.78 14.58
N GLY A 604 -20.07 -0.48 14.51
CA GLY A 604 -19.54 0.17 13.32
C GLY A 604 -18.02 0.14 13.23
N GLU A 605 -17.30 -0.43 14.18
CA GLU A 605 -15.86 -0.25 14.29
C GLU A 605 -15.09 -1.58 14.26
N ALA A 606 -13.97 -1.64 13.53
CA ALA A 606 -13.08 -2.80 13.55
C ALA A 606 -11.60 -2.41 13.38
N THR A 607 -10.72 -3.16 14.04
CA THR A 607 -9.27 -3.10 13.91
C THR A 607 -8.70 -4.48 13.60
N ILE A 608 -7.75 -4.54 12.68
CA ILE A 608 -6.89 -5.70 12.41
C ILE A 608 -5.45 -5.26 12.62
N ALA A 609 -4.69 -5.99 13.43
CA ALA A 609 -3.30 -5.65 13.71
C ALA A 609 -2.40 -6.88 13.74
N VAL A 610 -1.12 -6.66 13.47
CA VAL A 610 -0.04 -7.63 13.69
C VAL A 610 0.85 -7.07 14.78
N ASP A 611 0.80 -7.70 15.95
CA ASP A 611 1.29 -7.17 17.21
C ASP A 611 2.16 -8.20 17.93
N GLY A 612 3.32 -8.47 17.34
CA GLY A 612 4.28 -9.46 17.82
C GLY A 612 5.07 -10.13 16.69
N PRO A 613 5.70 -11.28 16.96
CA PRO A 613 6.47 -12.03 15.97
C PRO A 613 5.65 -12.41 14.74
N LEU A 614 6.28 -12.36 13.57
CA LEU A 614 5.69 -12.80 12.30
C LEU A 614 5.81 -14.31 12.07
N LEU A 615 6.74 -14.98 12.77
CA LEU A 615 7.03 -16.40 12.64
C LEU A 615 7.05 -17.09 14.01
N PRO A 616 6.70 -18.40 14.08
CA PRO A 616 6.18 -19.24 13.00
C PRO A 616 4.69 -19.01 12.71
N ILE A 617 3.92 -18.49 13.69
CA ILE A 617 2.53 -18.07 13.53
C ILE A 617 2.49 -16.55 13.76
N PRO A 618 1.99 -15.75 12.81
CA PRO A 618 1.94 -14.30 12.98
C PRO A 618 1.03 -13.93 14.15
N SER A 619 1.48 -12.98 14.96
CA SER A 619 0.72 -12.46 16.11
C SER A 619 -0.37 -11.49 15.67
N TRP A 620 -1.29 -11.98 14.83
CA TRP A 620 -2.43 -11.19 14.38
C TRP A 620 -3.50 -11.09 15.47
N LYS A 621 -4.19 -9.96 15.51
CA LYS A 621 -5.37 -9.76 16.35
C LYS A 621 -6.42 -9.00 15.57
N VAL A 622 -7.68 -9.29 15.86
CA VAL A 622 -8.83 -8.57 15.34
C VAL A 622 -9.65 -8.10 16.53
N ALA A 623 -10.04 -6.83 16.54
CA ALA A 623 -10.95 -6.26 17.51
C ALA A 623 -12.14 -5.69 16.76
N VAL A 624 -13.34 -6.20 17.02
CA VAL A 624 -14.57 -5.75 16.37
C VAL A 624 -15.51 -5.23 17.45
N GLU A 625 -16.09 -4.05 17.26
CA GLU A 625 -17.14 -3.53 18.14
C GLU A 625 -18.36 -4.44 18.06
N VAL A 626 -18.97 -4.73 19.20
CA VAL A 626 -20.13 -5.61 19.31
C VAL A 626 -21.21 -4.92 20.12
N ASP A 627 -22.27 -4.51 19.44
CA ASP A 627 -23.45 -3.93 20.04
C ASP A 627 -24.19 -4.93 20.92
N ASN A 628 -24.27 -6.20 20.51
CA ASN A 628 -24.99 -7.25 21.24
C ASN A 628 -24.17 -8.54 21.38
N PRO A 629 -23.26 -8.60 22.38
CA PRO A 629 -22.36 -9.75 22.59
C PRO A 629 -23.09 -11.08 22.76
N SER A 630 -24.16 -11.11 23.56
CA SER A 630 -24.93 -12.33 23.82
C SER A 630 -25.61 -12.87 22.55
N ARG A 631 -26.10 -11.98 21.67
CA ARG A 631 -26.66 -12.40 20.37
C ARG A 631 -25.57 -12.92 19.43
N LEU A 632 -24.41 -12.26 19.40
CA LEU A 632 -23.30 -12.70 18.56
C LEU A 632 -22.78 -14.08 18.99
N GLU A 633 -22.60 -14.27 20.30
CA GLU A 633 -22.20 -15.55 20.89
C GLU A 633 -23.17 -16.66 20.49
N TRP A 634 -24.47 -16.44 20.73
CA TRP A 634 -25.50 -17.40 20.33
C TRP A 634 -25.47 -17.70 18.82
N ALA A 635 -25.30 -16.68 17.97
CA ALA A 635 -25.23 -16.87 16.51
C ALA A 635 -24.02 -17.72 16.10
N ILE A 636 -22.86 -17.52 16.74
CA ILE A 636 -21.65 -18.33 16.51
C ILE A 636 -21.90 -19.77 16.94
N GLU A 637 -22.50 -20.00 18.11
CA GLU A 637 -22.84 -21.34 18.60
C GLU A 637 -23.79 -22.08 17.66
N GLN A 638 -24.84 -21.41 17.19
CA GLN A 638 -25.78 -22.01 16.23
C GLN A 638 -25.11 -22.31 14.89
N MET A 639 -24.20 -21.45 14.42
CA MET A 639 -23.45 -21.66 13.18
C MET A 639 -22.50 -22.86 13.30
N VAL A 640 -21.80 -23.00 14.42
CA VAL A 640 -20.94 -24.16 14.70
C VAL A 640 -21.76 -25.44 14.80
N ALA A 641 -22.86 -25.43 15.55
CA ALA A 641 -23.75 -26.58 15.68
C ALA A 641 -24.34 -27.00 14.32
N SER A 642 -24.69 -26.04 13.46
CA SER A 642 -25.16 -26.30 12.10
C SER A 642 -24.07 -26.93 11.22
N MET A 643 -22.85 -26.39 11.25
CA MET A 643 -21.71 -26.94 10.51
C MET A 643 -21.35 -28.36 10.96
N GLN A 644 -21.39 -28.64 12.26
CA GLN A 644 -21.13 -29.98 12.79
C GLN A 644 -22.19 -30.99 12.35
N ARG A 645 -23.46 -30.57 12.28
CA ARG A 645 -24.56 -31.42 11.80
C ARG A 645 -24.51 -31.66 10.29
N ASN A 646 -24.30 -30.60 9.51
CA ASN A 646 -24.46 -30.62 8.04
C ASN A 646 -23.16 -30.88 7.27
N ALA A 647 -22.01 -30.63 7.88
CA ALA A 647 -20.68 -30.82 7.30
C ALA A 647 -19.68 -31.36 8.34
N PRO A 648 -19.88 -32.57 8.90
CA PRO A 648 -19.03 -33.11 9.97
C PRO A 648 -17.55 -33.24 9.55
N GLN A 649 -17.28 -33.33 8.24
CA GLN A 649 -15.93 -33.36 7.66
C GLN A 649 -15.16 -32.02 7.79
N SER A 650 -15.86 -30.92 8.10
CA SER A 650 -15.30 -29.56 8.17
C SER A 650 -14.29 -29.36 9.31
N GLY A 651 -14.33 -30.23 10.33
CA GLY A 651 -13.47 -30.12 11.51
C GLY A 651 -13.75 -28.86 12.34
N VAL A 652 -14.97 -28.30 12.23
CA VAL A 652 -15.39 -27.12 13.01
C VAL A 652 -15.78 -27.54 14.42
N ALA A 653 -15.18 -26.91 15.43
CA ALA A 653 -15.50 -27.14 16.83
C ALA A 653 -15.38 -25.86 17.66
N LEU A 654 -16.27 -25.70 18.64
CA LEU A 654 -16.23 -24.60 19.60
C LEU A 654 -16.11 -25.18 20.99
N THR A 655 -15.13 -24.69 21.74
CA THR A 655 -14.96 -24.98 23.16
C THR A 655 -14.79 -23.65 23.89
N ASN A 656 -15.05 -23.62 25.19
CA ASN A 656 -14.82 -22.43 25.99
C ASN A 656 -14.16 -22.79 27.33
N GLU A 657 -13.49 -21.81 27.91
CA GLU A 657 -12.80 -21.90 29.20
C GLU A 657 -13.00 -20.57 29.93
N THR A 658 -13.45 -20.61 31.17
CA THR A 658 -13.58 -19.40 32.00
C THR A 658 -12.37 -19.26 32.90
N VAL A 659 -11.65 -18.14 32.79
CA VAL A 659 -10.47 -17.82 33.59
C VAL A 659 -10.62 -16.40 34.14
N ASN A 660 -10.47 -16.21 35.45
CA ASN A 660 -10.60 -14.91 36.13
C ASN A 660 -11.92 -14.18 35.80
N GLY A 661 -13.04 -14.91 35.76
CA GLY A 661 -14.36 -14.34 35.45
C GLY A 661 -14.55 -13.95 33.98
N ARG A 662 -13.65 -14.38 33.09
CA ARG A 662 -13.72 -14.09 31.66
C ARG A 662 -13.75 -15.38 30.84
N THR A 663 -14.71 -15.50 29.94
CA THR A 663 -14.86 -16.67 29.07
C THR A 663 -14.06 -16.48 27.80
N PHE A 664 -13.08 -17.36 27.59
CA PHE A 664 -12.33 -17.48 26.34
C PHE A 664 -12.92 -18.63 25.54
N TYR A 665 -13.11 -18.40 24.25
CA TYR A 665 -13.65 -19.38 23.33
C TYR A 665 -12.55 -19.82 22.37
N THR A 666 -12.46 -21.12 22.09
CA THR A 666 -11.57 -21.67 21.07
C THR A 666 -12.43 -22.25 19.95
N LEU A 667 -12.44 -21.56 18.82
CA LEU A 667 -13.05 -21.98 17.58
C LEU A 667 -11.99 -22.67 16.70
N THR A 668 -12.12 -23.97 16.51
CA THR A 668 -11.28 -24.74 15.60
C THR A 668 -11.96 -24.79 14.24
N ILE A 669 -11.26 -24.40 13.17
CA ILE A 669 -11.72 -24.52 11.78
C ILE A 669 -10.63 -25.23 10.99
N ALA A 670 -10.94 -26.34 10.31
CA ALA A 670 -9.96 -27.11 9.55
C ALA A 670 -8.68 -27.45 10.34
N LYS A 671 -8.82 -27.80 11.63
CA LYS A 671 -7.73 -28.08 12.60
C LYS A 671 -6.86 -26.87 13.00
N MET A 672 -7.23 -25.65 12.62
CA MET A 672 -6.57 -24.43 13.08
C MET A 672 -7.39 -23.80 14.21
N PRO A 673 -6.87 -23.72 15.44
CA PRO A 673 -7.56 -23.05 16.53
C PRO A 673 -7.43 -21.52 16.39
N VAL A 674 -8.55 -20.83 16.50
CA VAL A 674 -8.67 -19.38 16.68
C VAL A 674 -9.34 -19.17 18.02
N GLN A 675 -8.79 -18.27 18.84
CA GLN A 675 -9.37 -17.94 20.13
C GLN A 675 -10.01 -16.57 20.11
N TYR A 676 -11.11 -16.42 20.82
CA TYR A 676 -11.77 -15.13 20.98
C TYR A 676 -12.33 -14.90 22.38
N VAL A 677 -12.57 -13.63 22.70
CA VAL A 677 -13.12 -13.19 23.98
C VAL A 677 -13.94 -11.92 23.80
N PHE A 678 -15.05 -11.81 24.54
CA PHE A 678 -15.82 -10.57 24.64
C PHE A 678 -15.30 -9.73 25.82
N VAL A 679 -14.99 -8.45 25.55
CA VAL A 679 -14.46 -7.51 26.54
C VAL A 679 -14.79 -6.08 26.14
N ASP A 680 -15.28 -5.28 27.10
CA ASP A 680 -15.49 -3.83 26.95
C ASP A 680 -16.33 -3.42 25.71
N GLY A 681 -17.27 -4.27 25.29
CA GLY A 681 -18.07 -4.04 24.09
C GLY A 681 -17.39 -4.45 22.78
N TYR A 682 -16.29 -5.19 22.84
CA TYR A 682 -15.54 -5.70 21.69
C TYR A 682 -15.44 -7.22 21.71
N LEU A 683 -15.43 -7.83 20.52
CA LEU A 683 -14.95 -9.18 20.27
C LEU A 683 -13.48 -9.10 19.88
N LEU A 684 -12.59 -9.66 20.69
CA LEU A 684 -11.19 -9.81 20.36
C LEU A 684 -10.93 -11.23 19.85
N LEU A 685 -10.28 -11.35 18.69
CA LEU A 685 -9.85 -12.62 18.10
C LEU A 685 -8.34 -12.65 17.90
N ALA A 686 -7.71 -13.80 18.18
CA ALA A 686 -6.28 -14.01 18.02
C ALA A 686 -5.93 -15.52 17.92
N PRO A 687 -4.72 -15.89 17.49
CA PRO A 687 -4.27 -17.28 17.46
C PRO A 687 -4.21 -17.98 18.84
N ASN A 688 -4.02 -17.23 19.92
CA ASN A 688 -3.85 -17.80 21.26
C ASN A 688 -4.27 -16.83 22.38
N ARG A 689 -4.57 -17.40 23.54
CA ARG A 689 -5.01 -16.70 24.75
C ARG A 689 -4.02 -15.64 25.21
N GLY A 690 -2.72 -15.93 25.13
CA GLY A 690 -1.67 -15.01 25.57
C GLY A 690 -1.72 -13.66 24.86
N LEU A 691 -2.01 -13.66 23.55
CA LEU A 691 -2.16 -12.43 22.78
C LEU A 691 -3.44 -11.66 23.16
N LEU A 692 -4.54 -12.36 23.45
CA LEU A 692 -5.79 -11.75 23.94
C LEU A 692 -5.57 -11.11 25.31
N THR A 693 -5.01 -11.86 26.27
CA THR A 693 -4.70 -11.37 27.62
C THR A 693 -3.76 -10.16 27.56
N SER A 694 -2.68 -10.25 26.77
CA SER A 694 -1.75 -9.12 26.62
C SER A 694 -2.42 -7.88 26.01
N ALA A 695 -3.40 -8.04 25.11
CA ALA A 695 -4.15 -6.92 24.54
C ALA A 695 -5.05 -6.25 25.58
N ILE A 696 -5.74 -7.06 26.40
CA ILE A 696 -6.59 -6.61 27.50
C ILE A 696 -5.77 -5.87 28.56
N ASP A 697 -4.63 -6.43 28.96
CA ASP A 697 -3.73 -5.84 29.94
C ASP A 697 -3.10 -4.54 29.39
N GLY A 698 -2.74 -4.53 28.10
CA GLY A 698 -2.24 -3.35 27.40
C GLY A 698 -3.23 -2.19 27.42
N ARG A 699 -4.50 -2.47 27.13
CA ARG A 699 -5.60 -1.48 27.25
C ARG A 699 -5.72 -0.96 28.67
N THR A 700 -5.79 -1.86 29.66
CA THR A 700 -5.97 -1.52 31.08
C THR A 700 -4.81 -0.68 31.63
N SER A 701 -3.58 -0.98 31.21
CA SER A 701 -2.37 -0.26 31.61
C SER A 701 -2.08 1.00 30.79
N GLY A 702 -2.86 1.25 29.73
CA GLY A 702 -2.65 2.39 28.83
C GLY A 702 -1.47 2.24 27.87
N GLN A 703 -0.88 1.04 27.75
CA GLN A 703 0.15 0.73 26.77
C GLN A 703 -0.50 0.41 25.41
N THR A 704 -1.06 1.44 24.77
CA THR A 704 -1.82 1.30 23.52
C THR A 704 -1.22 2.10 22.36
N LEU A 705 -1.48 1.68 21.14
CA LEU A 705 -0.97 2.30 19.92
C LEU A 705 -1.36 3.80 19.82
N PRO A 706 -2.62 4.22 20.05
CA PRO A 706 -3.01 5.64 20.03
C PRO A 706 -2.29 6.52 21.06
N ARG A 707 -1.80 5.91 22.15
CA ARG A 707 -1.04 6.59 23.21
C ARG A 707 0.47 6.64 22.93
N SER A 708 0.96 5.91 21.94
CA SER A 708 2.39 5.89 21.62
C SER A 708 2.86 7.20 20.99
N THR A 709 4.03 7.68 21.41
CA THR A 709 4.65 8.89 20.83
C THR A 709 4.95 8.72 19.35
N THR A 710 5.40 7.52 18.96
CA THR A 710 5.68 7.12 17.57
C THR A 710 4.46 7.26 16.67
N PHE A 711 3.31 6.74 17.09
CA PHE A 711 2.06 6.86 16.33
C PHE A 711 1.56 8.32 16.30
N ARG A 712 1.55 9.00 17.46
CA ARG A 712 1.10 10.39 17.56
C ARG A 712 1.93 11.35 16.72
N ALA A 713 3.22 11.07 16.54
CA ALA A 713 4.10 11.83 15.65
C ALA A 713 3.70 11.74 14.17
N GLN A 714 2.92 10.72 13.78
CA GLN A 714 2.43 10.52 12.41
C GLN A 714 1.04 11.11 12.16
N LEU A 715 0.33 11.53 13.22
CA LEU A 715 -1.00 12.12 13.07
C LEU A 715 -0.93 13.42 12.25
N PRO A 716 -1.92 13.68 11.38
CA PRO A 716 -2.02 14.94 10.68
C PRO A 716 -2.33 16.09 11.65
N ILE A 717 -1.97 17.30 11.24
CA ILE A 717 -2.36 18.53 11.93
C ILE A 717 -3.52 19.11 11.11
N ASP A 718 -4.74 18.75 11.49
CA ASP A 718 -5.97 19.24 10.87
C ASP A 718 -7.10 19.42 11.91
N THR A 719 -8.30 19.73 11.45
CA THR A 719 -9.45 20.04 12.31
C THR A 719 -10.26 18.82 12.75
N HIS A 720 -9.97 17.62 12.23
CA HIS A 720 -10.68 16.41 12.61
C HIS A 720 -10.11 15.85 13.91
N THR A 721 -11.01 15.48 14.84
CA THR A 721 -10.65 14.79 16.08
C THR A 721 -10.46 13.29 15.86
N ASP A 722 -11.11 12.74 14.83
CA ASP A 722 -11.23 11.32 14.55
C ASP A 722 -10.93 10.99 13.09
N PHE A 723 -10.85 9.70 12.79
CA PHE A 723 -10.67 9.18 11.45
C PHE A 723 -11.87 8.33 11.04
N SER A 724 -12.05 8.14 9.74
CA SER A 724 -12.94 7.11 9.23
C SER A 724 -12.20 5.80 9.00
N ALA A 725 -10.93 5.87 8.58
CA ALA A 725 -10.02 4.73 8.56
C ALA A 725 -8.58 5.18 8.77
N ILE A 726 -7.76 4.27 9.29
CA ILE A 726 -6.31 4.42 9.35
C ILE A 726 -5.62 3.11 8.95
N ALA A 727 -4.41 3.22 8.42
CA ALA A 727 -3.48 2.13 8.22
C ALA A 727 -2.08 2.57 8.67
N TYR A 728 -1.58 1.95 9.73
CA TYR A 728 -0.30 2.21 10.35
C TYR A 728 0.69 1.08 10.05
N TYR A 729 1.90 1.45 9.66
CA TYR A 729 3.00 0.54 9.36
C TYR A 729 4.24 0.94 10.14
N ASN A 730 4.82 -0.01 10.87
CA ASN A 730 6.06 0.15 11.61
C ASN A 730 6.99 -1.04 11.36
N LEU A 731 7.56 -1.09 10.16
CA LEU A 731 8.41 -2.22 9.76
C LEU A 731 9.71 -2.32 10.58
N GLY A 732 10.14 -1.22 11.23
CA GLY A 732 11.28 -1.23 12.14
C GLY A 732 11.07 -2.18 13.33
N SER A 733 9.86 -2.23 13.90
CA SER A 733 9.56 -3.12 15.04
C SER A 733 9.49 -4.59 14.65
N ALA A 734 9.13 -4.91 13.40
CA ALA A 734 9.07 -6.29 12.90
C ALA A 734 10.45 -6.89 12.60
N VAL A 735 11.39 -6.07 12.13
CA VAL A 735 12.69 -6.54 11.62
C VAL A 735 13.79 -6.45 12.69
N GLY A 736 13.64 -5.59 13.70
CA GLY A 736 14.60 -5.41 14.79
C GLY A 736 15.09 -6.71 15.44
N PRO A 737 14.20 -7.59 15.95
CA PRO A 737 14.61 -8.84 16.60
C PRO A 737 15.41 -9.79 15.70
N ILE A 738 15.12 -9.81 14.40
CA ILE A 738 15.83 -10.64 13.41
C ILE A 738 17.25 -10.08 13.20
N VAL A 739 17.38 -8.74 13.13
CA VAL A 739 18.66 -8.05 13.01
C VAL A 739 19.52 -8.27 14.25
N ASP A 740 18.94 -8.18 15.44
CA ASP A 740 19.65 -8.43 16.70
C ASP A 740 20.17 -9.86 16.76
N GLN A 741 19.36 -10.84 16.33
CA GLN A 741 19.76 -12.25 16.26
C GLN A 741 20.86 -12.50 15.22
N LEU A 742 20.80 -11.84 14.07
CA LEU A 742 21.85 -11.86 13.04
C LEU A 742 23.15 -11.21 13.55
N ASN A 743 23.06 -10.08 14.26
CA ASN A 743 24.22 -9.40 14.87
C ASN A 743 24.87 -10.29 15.94
N ALA A 744 24.05 -10.95 16.76
CA ALA A 744 24.51 -11.88 17.80
C ALA A 744 25.11 -13.18 17.25
N SER A 745 24.80 -13.56 15.99
CA SER A 745 25.29 -14.79 15.38
C SER A 745 26.78 -14.77 14.99
N GLY A 746 27.41 -13.59 14.97
CA GLY A 746 28.81 -13.44 14.52
C GLY A 746 29.03 -13.66 13.02
N LEU A 747 27.98 -13.93 12.24
CA LEU A 747 28.04 -14.17 10.79
C LEU A 747 28.27 -12.90 9.96
N LEU A 748 28.19 -11.72 10.59
CA LEU A 748 28.28 -10.42 9.94
C LEU A 748 29.53 -9.67 10.41
N THR A 749 30.26 -9.11 9.45
CA THR A 749 31.36 -8.18 9.75
C THR A 749 30.83 -6.88 10.37
N PRO A 750 31.64 -6.12 11.13
CA PRO A 750 31.22 -4.84 11.72
C PRO A 750 30.67 -3.83 10.70
N ASP A 751 31.20 -3.82 9.47
CA ASP A 751 30.71 -2.96 8.39
C ASP A 751 29.36 -3.43 7.84
N GLN A 752 29.14 -4.75 7.73
CA GLN A 752 27.83 -5.30 7.37
C GLN A 752 26.78 -5.04 8.45
N GLN A 753 27.14 -5.11 9.74
CA GLN A 753 26.24 -4.77 10.85
C GLN A 753 25.83 -3.30 10.81
N LYS A 754 26.77 -2.37 10.56
CA LYS A 754 26.47 -0.94 10.38
C LYS A 754 25.56 -0.70 9.18
N GLN A 755 25.79 -1.37 8.06
CA GLN A 755 24.97 -1.23 6.85
C GLN A 755 23.55 -1.80 7.05
N ILE A 756 23.39 -2.98 7.64
CA ILE A 756 22.08 -3.58 7.92
C ILE A 756 21.29 -2.71 8.91
N SER A 757 21.96 -2.22 9.97
CA SER A 757 21.33 -1.32 10.95
C SER A 757 20.89 0.00 10.30
N SER A 758 21.64 0.52 9.32
CA SER A 758 21.24 1.72 8.58
C SER A 758 20.02 1.50 7.67
N LEU A 759 19.85 0.30 7.10
CA LEU A 759 18.72 -0.05 6.25
C LEU A 759 17.42 -0.28 7.04
N THR A 760 17.52 -0.72 8.29
CA THR A 760 16.37 -0.99 9.18
C THR A 760 15.99 0.24 10.02
N ALA A 761 16.97 1.07 10.41
CA ALA A 761 16.74 2.35 11.08
C ALA A 761 16.09 3.40 10.15
N ASN A 762 16.23 3.26 8.83
CA ASN A 762 15.72 4.24 7.86
C ASN A 762 14.26 4.01 7.40
N ARG A 763 13.49 3.13 8.04
CA ARG A 763 12.05 3.00 7.76
C ARG A 763 11.24 3.70 8.83
N ALA A 764 10.98 4.99 8.61
CA ALA A 764 10.07 5.75 9.45
C ALA A 764 8.69 5.07 9.47
N PRO A 765 7.99 5.07 10.62
CA PRO A 765 6.60 4.66 10.68
C PRO A 765 5.76 5.45 9.67
N THR A 766 4.78 4.81 9.08
CA THR A 766 3.86 5.43 8.12
C THR A 766 2.45 5.33 8.64
N LEU A 767 1.72 6.44 8.64
CA LEU A 767 0.28 6.47 8.85
C LEU A 767 -0.40 6.95 7.56
N VAL A 768 -1.29 6.11 7.03
CA VAL A 768 -2.28 6.51 6.03
C VAL A 768 -3.61 6.65 6.75
N TYR A 769 -4.36 7.69 6.46
CA TYR A 769 -5.65 7.94 7.08
C TYR A 769 -6.69 8.34 6.04
N ALA A 770 -7.96 8.18 6.38
CA ALA A 770 -9.07 8.60 5.54
C ALA A 770 -10.18 9.27 6.34
N TYR A 771 -10.80 10.29 5.74
CA TYR A 771 -12.03 10.94 6.19
C TYR A 771 -13.12 10.74 5.14
N GLY A 772 -14.21 10.09 5.53
CA GLY A 772 -15.40 9.92 4.71
C GLY A 772 -16.46 10.97 5.04
N SER A 773 -17.10 11.55 4.03
CA SER A 773 -18.34 12.34 4.17
C SER A 773 -19.47 11.67 3.38
N THR A 774 -20.63 12.29 3.23
CA THR A 774 -21.69 11.69 2.39
C THR A 774 -21.27 11.56 0.91
N ASP A 775 -20.47 12.49 0.41
CA ASP A 775 -20.15 12.71 -1.00
C ASP A 775 -18.63 12.87 -1.26
N GLN A 776 -17.78 12.62 -0.26
CA GLN A 776 -16.33 12.75 -0.39
C GLN A 776 -15.59 11.65 0.39
N ILE A 777 -14.44 11.23 -0.12
CA ILE A 777 -13.40 10.54 0.64
C ILE A 777 -12.11 11.36 0.50
N LEU A 778 -11.52 11.76 1.61
CA LEU A 778 -10.16 12.32 1.65
C LEU A 778 -9.23 11.27 2.24
N VAL A 779 -8.15 10.97 1.55
CA VAL A 779 -7.06 10.09 2.03
C VAL A 779 -5.81 10.94 2.21
N GLY A 780 -5.08 10.74 3.29
CA GLY A 780 -3.86 11.48 3.58
C GLY A 780 -2.72 10.64 4.16
N SER A 781 -1.50 11.14 4.03
CA SER A 781 -0.29 10.59 4.66
C SER A 781 0.78 11.67 4.82
N ARG A 782 1.61 11.55 5.85
CA ARG A 782 2.79 12.42 6.05
C ARG A 782 4.05 11.94 5.34
N ASN A 783 4.04 10.73 4.81
CA ASN A 783 5.18 10.14 4.11
C ASN A 783 4.99 10.28 2.59
N SER A 784 6.08 10.25 1.81
CA SER A 784 6.05 10.60 0.38
C SER A 784 5.07 9.74 -0.42
N ILE A 785 4.35 10.36 -1.37
CA ILE A 785 3.44 9.67 -2.32
C ILE A 785 4.19 8.64 -3.15
N ALA A 786 5.46 8.88 -3.47
CA ALA A 786 6.29 7.91 -4.19
C ALA A 786 6.53 6.61 -3.39
N GLY A 787 6.41 6.67 -2.06
CA GLY A 787 6.35 5.50 -1.16
C GLY A 787 4.94 4.96 -0.93
N MET A 788 3.88 5.60 -1.46
CA MET A 788 2.57 4.97 -1.57
C MET A 788 2.64 3.90 -2.64
N GLY A 789 2.92 2.67 -2.22
CA GLY A 789 2.54 1.53 -3.05
C GLY A 789 1.04 1.61 -3.33
N LEU A 790 0.65 1.19 -4.54
CA LEU A 790 -0.73 0.78 -4.86
C LEU A 790 -1.30 -0.14 -3.76
N ASP A 791 -0.42 -0.83 -3.02
CA ASP A 791 -0.68 -1.66 -1.83
C ASP A 791 -1.36 -0.92 -0.66
N ALA A 792 -1.03 0.35 -0.39
CA ALA A 792 -1.67 1.12 0.68
C ALA A 792 -3.09 1.57 0.28
N LEU A 793 -3.24 2.05 -0.96
CA LEU A 793 -4.56 2.41 -1.51
C LEU A 793 -5.42 1.16 -1.76
N SER A 794 -4.84 0.02 -2.14
CA SER A 794 -5.55 -1.26 -2.27
C SER A 794 -5.93 -1.85 -0.91
N SER A 795 -5.10 -1.69 0.13
CA SER A 795 -5.46 -2.06 1.51
C SER A 795 -6.65 -1.27 2.07
N LEU A 796 -6.90 -0.08 1.51
CA LEU A 796 -8.09 0.75 1.78
C LEU A 796 -9.22 0.53 0.74
N GLY A 797 -9.07 -0.41 -0.20
CA GLY A 797 -10.07 -0.72 -1.23
C GLY A 797 -10.14 0.27 -2.42
N LEU A 798 -9.21 1.23 -2.52
CA LEU A 798 -9.22 2.34 -3.49
C LEU A 798 -8.27 2.15 -4.70
N GLY A 799 -7.49 1.06 -4.73
CA GLY A 799 -6.41 0.85 -5.70
C GLY A 799 -6.83 0.79 -7.18
N SER A 800 -8.10 0.46 -7.48
CA SER A 800 -8.60 0.32 -8.86
C SER A 800 -8.88 1.65 -9.56
N ALA A 801 -9.09 2.75 -8.82
CA ALA A 801 -9.46 4.06 -9.38
C ALA A 801 -8.27 4.91 -9.84
N VAL A 802 -7.07 4.66 -9.31
CA VAL A 802 -5.88 5.51 -9.54
C VAL A 802 -5.01 4.98 -10.70
N GLY A 803 -5.12 3.69 -11.03
CA GLY A 803 -4.39 3.05 -12.13
C GLY A 803 -4.51 3.73 -13.51
N PRO A 804 -5.68 4.24 -13.92
CA PRO A 804 -5.83 4.98 -15.18
C PRO A 804 -5.14 6.36 -15.19
N LEU A 805 -5.08 7.05 -14.04
CA LEU A 805 -4.47 8.40 -13.91
C LEU A 805 -2.95 8.35 -13.97
N VAL A 806 -2.33 7.27 -13.50
CA VAL A 806 -0.87 7.08 -13.61
C VAL A 806 -0.45 6.80 -15.05
N ARG A 807 -1.29 6.12 -15.84
CA ARG A 807 -1.04 5.85 -17.28
C ARG A 807 -1.15 7.09 -18.16
N THR A 808 -1.99 8.06 -17.81
CA THR A 808 -2.12 9.31 -18.57
C THR A 808 -1.01 10.32 -18.25
N LEU A 809 -0.35 10.19 -17.10
CA LEU A 809 0.74 11.07 -16.66
C LEU A 809 2.15 10.54 -16.99
N SER A 810 2.29 9.31 -17.49
CA SER A 810 3.56 8.81 -18.01
C SER A 810 3.89 9.48 -19.35
N LEU A 811 4.50 10.66 -19.29
CA LEU A 811 5.18 11.27 -20.43
C LEU A 811 6.44 10.46 -20.76
N ALA A 812 6.26 9.32 -21.42
CA ALA A 812 7.30 8.67 -22.20
C ALA A 812 6.87 8.76 -23.67
N PRO A 813 7.70 9.30 -24.58
CA PRO A 813 7.43 9.17 -26.00
C PRO A 813 7.47 7.68 -26.36
N GLN A 814 6.48 7.22 -27.13
CA GLN A 814 6.61 5.94 -27.84
C GLN A 814 7.70 6.04 -28.90
#